data_AF-A0A970PZ98-F1
#
_entry.id   AF-A0A970PZ98-F1
#
_cell.length_a   1.000
_cell.length_b   1.000
_cell.length_c   1.000
_cell.angle_alpha   90.00
_cell.angle_beta   90.00
_cell.angle_gamma   90.00
#
_symmetry.space_group_name_H-M   'P 1'
#
loop_
_entity.id
_entity.type
_entity.pdbx_description
1 polymer ?
#
loop_
_entity_poly.entity_id
_entity_poly.type
_entity_poly.pdbx_seq_one_letter_code
_entity_poly.pdbx_strand_id
1 'polypeptide(L)'
;MKLKFHGKYLPLYIIAFFGVLLFFMGIANHYFFRTVTYDYGNYNFAFWDYSHFRISPMPTYPGNFLQDHFSFTLMYFIPVFWLLNWLTGTYTLIIIQYVLILVAAWFTYKFVMLKTDNHWLGVGVLVYYFILLGRYTTFSCDVNLAVISSCFIPVFLYFFEKEKYLVSSVLLILSLFSRENIPLWFIFIFIVLIFQHRKEKKAVLFSLIGIAVSILYFILLFKIFIPAIETEEKQFTLFNYSALGSNPGEALKFIIQNPMESIKLFFINHLDNPAFNRVKAEFYIVYLISGGIILLLRPQFFIWFIPIVAQKVLNDSYIRWGISTYYSIEVVTMLPLSVFWTLTSLKSKKLQNILSFIICIATLSMTIYKLDRKNVEIPWTLNPSKEKIYYKGFWKASFDIKKVNKLLRQIPANAKVSASDHLLSHLAQRQHIYLFPSVRDAEYIAFSVFDDYFMISHEENEKNRNMYLYDSGWKIVAQEFPVFLLQSKQSIPGVEKINANKLVLSSDTLFCNFETIDHITNQTLFNNDKVAESASKLTTERSFSKNHSIKLSAKDPYSSPFVFDDIEKMRYMHISIWSLGEENKSHIVAEGSNNFYFSSSKVESNDETGWVKLALSFWIPQNLRVDDLKIYLYNSGDQSVYFDDLKIINYYEKTE
;
A
#
# COMPACT_ATOMS: atom_id res chain seq x y z
N MET A 1 -39.88 8.83 -17.14
CA MET A 1 -39.67 7.41 -17.52
C MET A 1 -39.53 6.59 -16.24
N LYS A 2 -40.58 5.88 -15.80
CA LYS A 2 -40.51 5.02 -14.60
C LYS A 2 -39.80 3.71 -14.98
N LEU A 3 -38.55 3.53 -14.56
CA LEU A 3 -37.85 2.24 -14.68
C LEU A 3 -38.65 1.17 -13.93
N LYS A 4 -39.30 0.25 -14.65
CA LYS A 4 -39.97 -0.93 -14.05
C LYS A 4 -38.91 -1.96 -13.65
N PHE A 5 -38.47 -1.94 -12.40
CA PHE A 5 -37.60 -2.96 -11.84
C PHE A 5 -38.33 -4.31 -11.75
N HIS A 6 -37.97 -5.26 -12.60
CA HIS A 6 -38.42 -6.65 -12.49
C HIS A 6 -37.43 -7.45 -11.63
N GLY A 7 -37.93 -8.18 -10.62
CA GLY A 7 -37.11 -8.94 -9.68
C GLY A 7 -36.14 -9.94 -10.33
N LYS A 8 -36.48 -10.49 -11.51
CA LYS A 8 -35.60 -11.41 -12.27
C LYS A 8 -34.24 -10.79 -12.64
N TYR A 9 -34.18 -9.47 -12.84
CA TYR A 9 -32.96 -8.76 -13.25
C TYR A 9 -32.15 -8.22 -12.07
N LEU A 10 -32.59 -8.45 -10.82
CA LEU A 10 -31.92 -7.96 -9.63
C LEU A 10 -30.43 -8.32 -9.54
N PRO A 11 -29.99 -9.56 -9.86
CA PRO A 11 -28.56 -9.90 -9.91
C PRO A 11 -27.74 -9.01 -10.86
N LEU A 12 -28.31 -8.66 -12.02
CA LEU A 12 -27.64 -7.79 -13.00
C LEU A 12 -27.55 -6.36 -12.50
N TYR A 13 -28.60 -5.85 -11.83
CA TYR A 13 -28.56 -4.51 -11.23
C TYR A 13 -27.52 -4.40 -10.13
N ILE A 14 -27.36 -5.45 -9.30
CA ILE A 14 -26.32 -5.50 -8.25
C ILE A 14 -24.93 -5.46 -8.88
N ILE A 15 -24.67 -6.32 -9.88
CA ILE A 15 -23.39 -6.35 -10.59
C ILE A 15 -23.11 -5.01 -11.29
N ALA A 16 -24.11 -4.40 -11.92
CA ALA A 16 -23.96 -3.10 -12.56
C ALA A 16 -23.65 -1.99 -11.55
N PHE A 17 -24.39 -1.93 -10.43
CA PHE A 17 -24.17 -0.95 -9.37
C PHE A 17 -22.76 -1.05 -8.77
N PHE A 18 -22.37 -2.25 -8.32
CA PHE A 18 -21.04 -2.45 -7.74
C PHE A 18 -19.94 -2.36 -8.79
N GLY A 19 -20.20 -2.75 -10.04
CA GLY A 19 -19.28 -2.54 -11.16
C GLY A 19 -18.97 -1.07 -11.35
N VAL A 20 -19.99 -0.23 -11.48
CA VAL A 20 -19.82 1.23 -11.58
C VAL A 20 -19.03 1.76 -10.38
N LEU A 21 -19.36 1.33 -9.17
CA LEU A 21 -18.65 1.75 -7.95
C LEU A 21 -17.16 1.36 -7.98
N LEU A 22 -16.85 0.10 -8.28
CA LEU A 22 -15.47 -0.41 -8.26
C LEU A 22 -14.62 0.23 -9.36
N PHE A 23 -15.15 0.33 -10.59
CA PHE A 23 -14.47 1.03 -11.68
C PHE A 23 -14.25 2.50 -11.33
N PHE A 24 -15.29 3.18 -10.81
CA PHE A 24 -15.18 4.57 -10.41
C PHE A 24 -14.07 4.75 -9.36
N MET A 25 -14.05 3.93 -8.32
CA MET A 25 -13.03 4.03 -7.26
C MET A 25 -11.62 3.77 -7.79
N GLY A 26 -11.44 2.75 -8.63
CA GLY A 26 -10.13 2.42 -9.21
C GLY A 26 -9.62 3.53 -10.13
N ILE A 27 -10.47 3.99 -11.05
CA ILE A 27 -10.16 5.08 -11.98
C ILE A 27 -9.92 6.39 -11.23
N ALA A 28 -10.72 6.70 -10.20
CA ALA A 28 -10.56 7.90 -9.40
C ALA A 28 -9.23 7.90 -8.64
N ASN A 29 -8.83 6.78 -8.05
CA ASN A 29 -7.53 6.67 -7.37
C ASN A 29 -6.36 6.94 -8.31
N HIS A 30 -6.39 6.38 -9.53
CA HIS A 30 -5.37 6.72 -10.52
C HIS A 30 -5.47 8.18 -10.97
N TYR A 31 -6.66 8.67 -11.32
CA TYR A 31 -6.88 10.07 -11.73
C TYR A 31 -6.39 11.10 -10.69
N PHE A 32 -6.55 10.81 -9.40
CA PHE A 32 -6.09 11.66 -8.29
C PHE A 32 -4.62 11.45 -7.92
N PHE A 33 -3.83 10.72 -8.72
CA PHE A 33 -2.42 10.41 -8.45
C PHE A 33 -2.22 9.70 -7.10
N ARG A 34 -3.07 8.72 -6.77
CA ARG A 34 -2.97 7.91 -5.54
C ARG A 34 -2.44 6.50 -5.79
N THR A 35 -2.17 6.17 -7.05
CA THR A 35 -1.58 4.88 -7.43
C THR A 35 -0.08 4.89 -7.19
N VAL A 36 0.45 3.82 -6.59
CA VAL A 36 1.85 3.73 -6.16
C VAL A 36 2.71 2.87 -7.10
N THR A 37 4.01 3.09 -7.09
CA THR A 37 4.98 2.43 -7.99
C THR A 37 5.11 0.94 -7.70
N TYR A 38 5.24 0.54 -6.43
CA TYR A 38 5.66 -0.83 -6.07
C TYR A 38 4.73 -1.91 -6.60
N ASP A 39 3.43 -1.67 -6.56
CA ASP A 39 2.44 -2.53 -7.20
C ASP A 39 2.10 -1.98 -8.59
N TYR A 40 1.38 -0.86 -8.67
CA TYR A 40 0.73 -0.42 -9.91
C TYR A 40 1.70 0.03 -11.01
N GLY A 41 2.69 0.84 -10.66
CA GLY A 41 3.68 1.38 -11.60
C GLY A 41 4.56 0.28 -12.19
N ASN A 42 5.08 -0.61 -11.35
CA ASN A 42 5.85 -1.79 -11.74
C ASN A 42 5.05 -2.68 -12.70
N TYR A 43 3.77 -2.90 -12.40
CA TYR A 43 2.93 -3.78 -13.20
C TYR A 43 2.60 -3.17 -14.56
N ASN A 44 2.36 -1.85 -14.61
CA ASN A 44 2.15 -1.15 -15.89
C ASN A 44 3.41 -1.11 -16.75
N PHE A 45 4.58 -0.91 -16.14
CA PHE A 45 5.87 -0.95 -16.84
C PHE A 45 6.11 -2.34 -17.43
N ALA A 46 5.95 -3.39 -16.62
CA ALA A 46 6.10 -4.77 -17.07
C ALA A 46 5.08 -5.18 -18.13
N PHE A 47 3.83 -4.74 -17.98
CA PHE A 47 2.80 -5.03 -18.97
C PHE A 47 3.11 -4.39 -20.33
N TRP A 48 3.63 -3.15 -20.31
CA TRP A 48 4.07 -2.47 -21.52
C TRP A 48 5.28 -3.20 -22.14
N ASP A 49 6.29 -3.59 -21.37
CA ASP A 49 7.45 -4.35 -21.89
C ASP A 49 7.06 -5.69 -22.49
N TYR A 50 6.21 -6.47 -21.82
CA TYR A 50 5.72 -7.75 -22.35
C TYR A 50 4.89 -7.58 -23.62
N SER A 51 4.10 -6.51 -23.74
CA SER A 51 3.37 -6.20 -24.97
C SER A 51 4.28 -5.88 -26.17
N HIS A 52 5.57 -5.59 -25.90
CA HIS A 52 6.64 -5.39 -26.88
C HIS A 52 7.64 -6.55 -26.89
N PHE A 53 7.27 -7.71 -26.33
CA PHE A 53 8.10 -8.93 -26.29
C PHE A 53 9.46 -8.77 -25.60
N ARG A 54 9.53 -7.94 -24.55
CA ARG A 54 10.76 -7.73 -23.75
C ARG A 54 10.58 -8.23 -22.32
N ILE A 55 11.67 -8.74 -21.73
CA ILE A 55 11.72 -9.02 -20.29
C ILE A 55 11.81 -7.70 -19.55
N SER A 56 10.88 -7.46 -18.64
CA SER A 56 10.79 -6.20 -17.91
C SER A 56 11.80 -6.13 -16.78
N PRO A 57 12.77 -5.19 -16.79
CA PRO A 57 13.50 -4.85 -15.57
C PRO A 57 12.55 -4.22 -14.55
N MET A 58 13.01 -4.07 -13.30
CA MET A 58 12.24 -3.34 -12.29
C MET A 58 12.73 -1.88 -12.18
N PRO A 59 11.81 -0.89 -12.21
CA PRO A 59 12.18 0.51 -12.03
C PRO A 59 12.54 0.85 -10.58
N THR A 60 12.14 0.01 -9.62
CA THR A 60 12.31 0.24 -8.16
C THR A 60 13.62 -0.28 -7.58
N TYR A 61 14.19 -1.35 -8.15
CA TYR A 61 15.42 -1.98 -7.63
C TYR A 61 16.05 -2.89 -8.71
N PRO A 62 17.32 -3.33 -8.54
CA PRO A 62 17.96 -4.25 -9.48
C PRO A 62 17.21 -5.58 -9.63
N GLY A 63 17.13 -6.08 -10.86
CA GLY A 63 16.41 -7.32 -11.22
C GLY A 63 15.32 -7.10 -12.27
N ASN A 64 14.53 -8.14 -12.51
CA ASN A 64 13.42 -8.16 -13.45
C ASN A 64 12.11 -8.61 -12.78
N PHE A 65 10.99 -8.32 -13.45
CA PHE A 65 9.66 -8.57 -12.90
C PHE A 65 9.41 -10.05 -12.52
N LEU A 66 9.91 -11.01 -13.32
CA LEU A 66 9.71 -12.44 -13.03
C LEU A 66 10.51 -12.89 -11.79
N GLN A 67 11.62 -12.21 -11.47
CA GLN A 67 12.42 -12.47 -10.26
C GLN A 67 11.74 -11.95 -8.98
N ASP A 68 10.83 -10.98 -9.09
CA ASP A 68 10.03 -10.50 -7.95
C ASP A 68 8.73 -11.28 -7.82
N HIS A 69 8.05 -11.49 -8.95
CA HIS A 69 6.83 -12.26 -9.04
C HIS A 69 6.91 -13.22 -10.22
N PHE A 70 7.04 -14.53 -9.92
CA PHE A 70 6.96 -15.55 -10.95
C PHE A 70 5.49 -15.69 -11.43
N SER A 71 5.12 -14.82 -12.37
CA SER A 71 3.74 -14.67 -12.84
C SER A 71 3.69 -14.36 -14.33
N PHE A 72 2.90 -15.17 -15.05
CA PHE A 72 2.57 -14.91 -16.46
C PHE A 72 1.25 -14.15 -16.64
N THR A 73 0.63 -13.71 -15.55
CA THR A 73 -0.70 -13.10 -15.55
C THR A 73 -0.80 -11.92 -16.51
N LEU A 74 0.18 -11.02 -16.50
CA LEU A 74 0.19 -9.84 -17.39
C LEU A 74 0.25 -10.26 -18.87
N MET A 75 0.93 -11.37 -19.19
CA MET A 75 1.07 -11.86 -20.55
C MET A 75 -0.26 -12.35 -21.14
N TYR A 76 -1.14 -12.91 -20.31
CA TYR A 76 -2.47 -13.35 -20.75
C TYR A 76 -3.31 -12.22 -21.33
N PHE A 77 -3.09 -11.00 -20.83
CA PHE A 77 -3.87 -9.83 -21.18
C PHE A 77 -3.20 -8.92 -22.21
N ILE A 78 -2.06 -9.33 -22.80
CA ILE A 78 -1.42 -8.60 -23.91
C ILE A 78 -2.40 -8.32 -25.08
N PRO A 79 -3.26 -9.27 -25.50
CA PRO A 79 -4.25 -8.95 -26.55
C PRO A 79 -5.21 -7.82 -26.15
N VAL A 80 -5.56 -7.71 -24.86
CA VAL A 80 -6.41 -6.62 -24.34
C VAL A 80 -5.63 -5.30 -24.35
N PHE A 81 -4.33 -5.34 -24.04
CA PHE A 81 -3.44 -4.19 -24.18
C PHE A 81 -3.44 -3.66 -25.61
N TRP A 82 -3.18 -4.50 -26.61
CA TRP A 82 -3.15 -4.04 -28.01
C TRP A 82 -4.51 -3.49 -28.48
N LEU A 83 -5.61 -4.08 -28.01
CA LEU A 83 -6.96 -3.66 -28.40
C LEU A 83 -7.39 -2.34 -27.76
N LEU A 84 -7.05 -2.09 -26.49
CA LEU A 84 -7.65 -1.00 -25.70
C LEU A 84 -6.64 0.04 -25.21
N ASN A 85 -5.35 -0.29 -25.08
CA ASN A 85 -4.40 0.58 -24.40
C ASN A 85 -4.15 1.91 -25.11
N TRP A 86 -4.32 1.98 -26.44
CA TRP A 86 -4.24 3.25 -27.18
C TRP A 86 -5.33 4.27 -26.74
N LEU A 87 -6.44 3.78 -26.19
CA LEU A 87 -7.53 4.60 -25.64
C LEU A 87 -7.36 4.82 -24.13
N THR A 88 -6.95 3.78 -23.40
CA THR A 88 -6.98 3.78 -21.93
C THR A 88 -5.63 4.03 -21.26
N GLY A 89 -4.52 3.92 -21.98
CA GLY A 89 -3.17 4.12 -21.45
C GLY A 89 -2.91 3.34 -20.16
N THR A 90 -2.34 3.99 -19.16
CA THR A 90 -2.07 3.40 -17.84
C THR A 90 -3.32 2.96 -17.08
N TYR A 91 -4.55 3.20 -17.56
CA TYR A 91 -5.79 2.71 -16.93
C TYR A 91 -6.18 1.28 -17.37
N THR A 92 -5.55 0.73 -18.41
CA THR A 92 -5.91 -0.58 -18.98
C THR A 92 -5.91 -1.70 -17.93
N LEU A 93 -4.91 -1.70 -17.04
CA LEU A 93 -4.76 -2.75 -16.04
C LEU A 93 -5.83 -2.67 -14.92
N ILE A 94 -6.22 -1.45 -14.51
CA ILE A 94 -7.39 -1.22 -13.65
C ILE A 94 -8.63 -1.83 -14.28
N ILE A 95 -8.84 -1.59 -15.58
CA ILE A 95 -10.02 -2.09 -16.29
C ILE A 95 -10.03 -3.62 -16.28
N ILE A 96 -8.92 -4.26 -16.60
CA ILE A 96 -8.78 -5.72 -16.58
C ILE A 96 -9.13 -6.29 -15.19
N GLN A 97 -8.54 -5.76 -14.12
CA GLN A 97 -8.79 -6.26 -12.76
C GLN A 97 -10.28 -6.22 -12.40
N TYR A 98 -10.96 -5.08 -12.62
CA TYR A 98 -12.36 -4.96 -12.21
C TYR A 98 -13.32 -5.72 -13.13
N VAL A 99 -13.02 -5.88 -14.43
CA VAL A 99 -13.77 -6.82 -15.29
C VAL A 99 -13.68 -8.23 -14.71
N LEU A 100 -12.50 -8.70 -14.33
CA LEU A 100 -12.32 -10.04 -13.76
C LEU A 100 -13.02 -10.21 -12.42
N ILE A 101 -13.04 -9.19 -11.56
CA ILE A 101 -13.81 -9.22 -10.31
C ILE A 101 -15.32 -9.38 -10.60
N LEU A 102 -15.86 -8.67 -11.60
CA LEU A 102 -17.27 -8.81 -11.98
C LEU A 102 -17.59 -10.17 -12.59
N VAL A 103 -16.68 -10.69 -13.42
CA VAL A 103 -16.78 -12.05 -13.96
C VAL A 103 -16.76 -13.08 -12.82
N ALA A 104 -15.84 -12.95 -11.88
CA ALA A 104 -15.75 -13.82 -10.70
C ALA A 104 -17.04 -13.75 -9.87
N ALA A 105 -17.59 -12.56 -9.61
CA ALA A 105 -18.85 -12.38 -8.91
C ALA A 105 -20.01 -13.08 -9.64
N TRP A 106 -20.08 -12.93 -10.97
CA TRP A 106 -21.08 -13.59 -11.80
C TRP A 106 -20.98 -15.11 -11.75
N PHE A 107 -19.76 -15.66 -11.81
CA PHE A 107 -19.54 -17.10 -11.71
C PHE A 107 -19.76 -17.64 -10.30
N THR A 108 -19.51 -16.86 -9.24
CA THR A 108 -19.94 -17.19 -7.88
C THR A 108 -21.46 -17.28 -7.79
N TYR A 109 -22.19 -16.30 -8.35
CA TYR A 109 -23.66 -16.34 -8.44
C TYR A 109 -24.14 -17.59 -9.20
N LYS A 110 -23.59 -17.82 -10.39
CA LYS A 110 -23.94 -18.97 -11.23
C LYS A 110 -23.67 -20.29 -10.52
N PHE A 111 -22.54 -20.41 -9.83
CA PHE A 111 -22.20 -21.58 -9.03
C PHE A 111 -23.25 -21.87 -7.96
N VAL A 112 -23.64 -20.86 -7.16
CA VAL A 112 -24.68 -21.02 -6.13
C VAL A 112 -26.01 -21.43 -6.75
N MET A 113 -26.39 -20.81 -7.88
CA MET A 113 -27.63 -21.14 -8.59
C MET A 113 -27.63 -22.53 -9.26
N LEU A 114 -26.50 -23.24 -9.34
CA LEU A 114 -26.50 -24.67 -9.73
C LEU A 114 -27.01 -25.57 -8.61
N LYS A 115 -26.97 -25.10 -7.36
CA LYS A 115 -27.26 -25.90 -6.17
C LYS A 115 -28.64 -25.58 -5.58
N THR A 116 -29.32 -24.53 -6.05
CA THR A 116 -30.61 -24.10 -5.51
C THR A 116 -31.45 -23.34 -6.53
N ASP A 117 -32.78 -23.49 -6.44
CA ASP A 117 -33.75 -22.63 -7.14
C ASP A 117 -34.13 -21.39 -6.33
N ASN A 118 -33.54 -21.18 -5.15
CA ASN A 118 -33.83 -20.03 -4.30
C ASN A 118 -33.13 -18.77 -4.84
N HIS A 119 -33.88 -17.97 -5.61
CA HIS A 119 -33.39 -16.72 -6.19
C HIS A 119 -32.74 -15.76 -5.16
N TRP A 120 -33.26 -15.72 -3.92
CA TRP A 120 -32.75 -14.83 -2.88
C TRP A 120 -31.36 -15.23 -2.36
N LEU A 121 -30.99 -16.52 -2.43
CA LEU A 121 -29.60 -16.92 -2.17
C LEU A 121 -28.65 -16.41 -3.26
N GLY A 122 -29.11 -16.38 -4.51
CA GLY A 122 -28.37 -15.77 -5.61
C GLY A 122 -28.18 -14.26 -5.42
N VAL A 123 -29.21 -13.55 -4.98
CA VAL A 123 -29.12 -12.13 -4.62
C VAL A 123 -28.17 -11.93 -3.44
N GLY A 124 -28.34 -12.74 -2.39
CA GLY A 124 -27.53 -12.70 -1.18
C GLY A 124 -26.04 -12.91 -1.46
N VAL A 125 -25.67 -13.89 -2.29
CA VAL A 125 -24.24 -14.16 -2.57
C VAL A 125 -23.59 -13.01 -3.32
N LEU A 126 -24.30 -12.33 -4.22
CA LEU A 126 -23.76 -11.16 -4.93
C LEU A 126 -23.58 -9.97 -4.00
N VAL A 127 -24.58 -9.65 -3.18
CA VAL A 127 -24.46 -8.59 -2.17
C VAL A 127 -23.29 -8.91 -1.26
N TYR A 128 -23.26 -10.11 -0.68
CA TYR A 128 -22.21 -10.59 0.19
C TYR A 128 -20.82 -10.53 -0.44
N TYR A 129 -20.69 -10.96 -1.70
CA TYR A 129 -19.45 -10.85 -2.47
C TYR A 129 -18.96 -9.40 -2.44
N PHE A 130 -19.77 -8.42 -2.87
CA PHE A 130 -19.27 -7.05 -2.99
C PHE A 130 -19.09 -6.29 -1.67
N ILE A 131 -19.76 -6.66 -0.58
CA ILE A 131 -19.66 -5.94 0.71
C ILE A 131 -18.54 -6.44 1.63
N LEU A 132 -17.85 -7.53 1.31
CA LEU A 132 -16.77 -8.05 2.15
C LEU A 132 -15.58 -7.06 2.22
N LEU A 133 -15.15 -6.74 3.45
CA LEU A 133 -14.06 -5.79 3.75
C LEU A 133 -12.82 -5.94 2.87
N GLY A 134 -12.32 -7.17 2.71
CA GLY A 134 -11.11 -7.45 1.92
C GLY A 134 -11.16 -7.03 0.46
N ARG A 135 -12.34 -6.70 -0.10
CA ARG A 135 -12.47 -6.13 -1.46
C ARG A 135 -12.34 -4.61 -1.49
N TYR A 136 -12.52 -3.92 -0.36
CA TYR A 136 -12.33 -2.47 -0.26
C TYR A 136 -10.90 -2.14 0.14
N THR A 137 -10.32 -2.92 1.04
CA THR A 137 -8.94 -2.68 1.48
C THR A 137 -7.90 -2.94 0.38
N THR A 138 -8.24 -3.69 -0.66
CA THR A 138 -7.39 -3.85 -1.86
C THR A 138 -7.15 -2.55 -2.61
N PHE A 139 -8.05 -1.55 -2.52
CA PHE A 139 -7.83 -0.25 -3.14
C PHE A 139 -6.57 0.44 -2.62
N SER A 140 -6.08 0.11 -1.42
CA SER A 140 -4.82 0.65 -0.92
C SER A 140 -3.60 0.28 -1.79
N CYS A 141 -3.65 -0.84 -2.52
CA CYS A 141 -2.58 -1.32 -3.40
C CYS A 141 -2.97 -1.28 -4.90
N ASP A 142 -4.09 -0.64 -5.23
CA ASP A 142 -4.57 -0.43 -6.61
C ASP A 142 -4.88 -1.72 -7.39
N VAL A 143 -3.93 -2.22 -8.19
CA VAL A 143 -4.04 -3.49 -8.91
C VAL A 143 -2.98 -4.45 -8.42
N ASN A 144 -3.42 -5.64 -8.00
CA ASN A 144 -2.54 -6.67 -7.47
C ASN A 144 -2.74 -8.02 -8.18
N LEU A 145 -1.66 -8.73 -8.48
CA LEU A 145 -1.72 -10.04 -9.16
C LEU A 145 -2.48 -11.09 -8.37
N ALA A 146 -2.47 -11.00 -7.03
CA ALA A 146 -3.26 -11.86 -6.16
C ALA A 146 -4.76 -11.76 -6.44
N VAL A 147 -5.26 -10.54 -6.68
CA VAL A 147 -6.67 -10.25 -6.94
C VAL A 147 -7.08 -10.80 -8.30
N ILE A 148 -6.26 -10.57 -9.33
CA ILE A 148 -6.50 -11.12 -10.67
C ILE A 148 -6.49 -12.65 -10.63
N SER A 149 -5.49 -13.24 -9.99
CA SER A 149 -5.34 -14.70 -9.86
C SER A 149 -6.53 -15.36 -9.17
N SER A 150 -7.03 -14.76 -8.09
CA SER A 150 -8.15 -15.33 -7.32
C SER A 150 -9.47 -15.31 -8.11
N CYS A 151 -9.62 -14.42 -9.09
CA CYS A 151 -10.82 -14.32 -9.92
C CYS A 151 -11.06 -15.57 -10.81
N PHE A 152 -10.03 -16.36 -11.11
CA PHE A 152 -10.19 -17.60 -11.88
C PHE A 152 -10.89 -18.72 -11.10
N ILE A 153 -10.84 -18.68 -9.77
CA ILE A 153 -11.31 -19.78 -8.91
C ILE A 153 -12.84 -19.97 -8.97
N PRO A 154 -13.70 -18.93 -8.84
CA PRO A 154 -15.14 -19.11 -8.99
C PRO A 154 -15.53 -19.64 -10.38
N VAL A 155 -14.80 -19.24 -11.42
CA VAL A 155 -15.02 -19.70 -12.80
C VAL A 155 -14.67 -21.18 -12.92
N PHE A 156 -13.52 -21.58 -12.37
CA PHE A 156 -13.07 -22.97 -12.31
C PHE A 156 -14.10 -23.87 -11.63
N LEU A 157 -14.57 -23.48 -10.43
CA LEU A 157 -15.54 -24.24 -9.65
C LEU A 157 -16.87 -24.39 -10.39
N TYR A 158 -17.35 -23.33 -11.05
CA TYR A 158 -18.58 -23.39 -11.84
C TYR A 158 -18.49 -24.41 -12.97
N PHE A 159 -17.40 -24.42 -13.74
CA PHE A 159 -17.24 -25.37 -14.85
C PHE A 159 -16.94 -26.79 -14.38
N PHE A 160 -16.27 -26.94 -13.23
CA PHE A 160 -16.05 -28.24 -12.59
C PHE A 160 -17.40 -28.87 -12.22
N GLU A 161 -18.29 -28.10 -11.59
CA GLU A 161 -19.65 -28.54 -11.23
C GLU A 161 -20.56 -28.81 -12.43
N LYS A 162 -20.22 -28.26 -13.59
CA LYS A 162 -20.89 -28.57 -14.86
C LYS A 162 -20.28 -29.77 -15.58
N GLU A 163 -19.32 -30.45 -14.97
CA GLU A 163 -18.55 -31.56 -15.55
C GLU A 163 -17.82 -31.16 -16.86
N LYS A 164 -17.58 -29.85 -17.07
CA LYS A 164 -16.85 -29.33 -18.23
C LYS A 164 -15.35 -29.36 -17.95
N TYR A 165 -14.82 -30.55 -17.71
CA TYR A 165 -13.45 -30.77 -17.23
C TYR A 165 -12.38 -30.17 -18.14
N LEU A 166 -12.57 -30.12 -19.45
CA LEU A 166 -11.62 -29.46 -20.37
C LEU A 166 -11.47 -27.95 -20.06
N VAL A 167 -12.60 -27.25 -19.85
CA VAL A 167 -12.59 -25.82 -19.51
C VAL A 167 -12.01 -25.62 -18.11
N SER A 168 -12.35 -26.49 -17.17
CA SER A 168 -11.74 -26.50 -15.83
C SER A 168 -10.23 -26.72 -15.87
N SER A 169 -9.71 -27.58 -16.76
CA SER A 169 -8.27 -27.79 -16.93
C SER A 169 -7.58 -26.54 -17.48
N VAL A 170 -8.19 -25.85 -18.45
CA VAL A 170 -7.64 -24.57 -18.95
C VAL A 170 -7.58 -23.53 -17.83
N LEU A 171 -8.65 -23.40 -17.03
CA LEU A 171 -8.71 -22.46 -15.91
C LEU A 171 -7.73 -22.83 -14.80
N LEU A 172 -7.55 -24.13 -14.51
CA LEU A 172 -6.53 -24.61 -13.59
C LEU A 172 -5.14 -24.18 -14.06
N ILE A 173 -4.78 -24.47 -15.32
CA ILE A 173 -3.48 -24.10 -15.89
C ILE A 173 -3.26 -22.59 -15.79
N LEU A 174 -4.21 -21.77 -16.28
CA LEU A 174 -4.11 -20.31 -16.19
C LEU A 174 -3.88 -19.82 -14.76
N SER A 175 -4.56 -20.43 -13.79
CA SER A 175 -4.39 -20.11 -12.37
C SER A 175 -3.04 -20.54 -11.81
N LEU A 176 -2.54 -21.74 -12.14
CA LEU A 176 -1.24 -22.21 -11.66
C LEU A 176 -0.09 -21.30 -12.12
N PHE A 177 -0.16 -20.83 -13.36
CA PHE A 177 0.83 -19.92 -13.94
C PHE A 177 0.62 -18.43 -13.56
N SER A 178 -0.41 -18.11 -12.77
CA SER A 178 -0.74 -16.73 -12.42
C SER A 178 0.02 -16.21 -11.18
N ARG A 179 0.35 -17.08 -10.22
CA ARG A 179 1.15 -16.71 -9.03
C ARG A 179 1.72 -17.94 -8.34
N GLU A 180 2.84 -17.75 -7.66
CA GLU A 180 3.64 -18.79 -7.02
C GLU A 180 2.91 -19.58 -5.92
N ASN A 181 1.93 -18.97 -5.25
CA ASN A 181 1.20 -19.60 -4.14
C ASN A 181 -0.13 -20.27 -4.55
N ILE A 182 -0.64 -20.01 -5.76
CA ILE A 182 -1.90 -20.59 -6.27
C ILE A 182 -1.88 -22.12 -6.35
N PRO A 183 -0.77 -22.79 -6.71
CA PRO A 183 -0.71 -24.26 -6.71
C PRO A 183 -1.04 -24.86 -5.35
N LEU A 184 -0.55 -24.25 -4.27
CA LEU A 184 -0.83 -24.70 -2.92
C LEU A 184 -2.34 -24.61 -2.61
N TRP A 185 -3.05 -23.59 -3.11
CA TRP A 185 -4.49 -23.51 -2.90
C TRP A 185 -5.24 -24.59 -3.65
N PHE A 186 -4.88 -24.84 -4.91
CA PHE A 186 -5.57 -25.84 -5.72
C PHE A 186 -5.48 -27.24 -5.13
N ILE A 187 -4.35 -27.59 -4.49
CA ILE A 187 -4.24 -28.83 -3.72
C ILE A 187 -5.40 -28.95 -2.72
N PHE A 188 -5.62 -27.92 -1.89
CA PHE A 188 -6.66 -27.97 -0.87
C PHE A 188 -8.08 -27.76 -1.42
N ILE A 189 -8.24 -27.01 -2.51
CA ILE A 189 -9.52 -26.91 -3.24
C ILE A 189 -9.93 -28.30 -3.73
N PHE A 190 -9.03 -29.04 -4.36
CA PHE A 190 -9.31 -30.39 -4.83
C PHE A 190 -9.59 -31.37 -3.69
N ILE A 191 -8.93 -31.25 -2.54
CA ILE A 191 -9.28 -32.04 -1.35
C ILE A 191 -10.74 -31.78 -0.95
N VAL A 192 -11.17 -30.52 -0.89
CA VAL A 192 -12.58 -30.18 -0.61
C VAL A 192 -13.51 -30.77 -1.67
N LEU A 193 -13.16 -30.68 -2.95
CA LEU A 193 -13.96 -31.25 -4.04
C LEU A 193 -14.07 -32.78 -3.94
N ILE A 194 -13.01 -33.49 -3.54
CA ILE A 194 -13.06 -34.94 -3.27
C ILE A 194 -14.07 -35.24 -2.17
N PHE A 195 -14.08 -34.47 -1.06
CA PHE A 195 -15.07 -34.67 0.00
C PHE A 195 -16.50 -34.43 -0.48
N GLN A 196 -16.73 -33.38 -1.28
CA GLN A 196 -18.07 -33.03 -1.79
C GLN A 196 -18.57 -34.04 -2.83
N HIS A 197 -17.68 -34.55 -3.68
CA HIS A 197 -18.01 -35.42 -4.81
C HIS A 197 -17.53 -36.86 -4.61
N ARG A 198 -17.34 -37.32 -3.36
CA ARG A 198 -16.78 -38.65 -3.03
C ARG A 198 -17.50 -39.84 -3.69
N LYS A 199 -18.74 -39.66 -4.12
CA LYS A 199 -19.55 -40.69 -4.82
C LYS A 199 -19.39 -40.66 -6.34
N GLU A 200 -18.85 -39.58 -6.89
CA GLU A 200 -18.70 -39.33 -8.32
C GLU A 200 -17.27 -39.64 -8.76
N LYS A 201 -17.04 -40.86 -9.26
CA LYS A 201 -15.70 -41.36 -9.60
C LYS A 201 -14.92 -40.43 -10.54
N LYS A 202 -15.61 -39.81 -11.51
CA LYS A 202 -14.98 -38.88 -12.48
C LYS A 202 -14.48 -37.61 -11.80
N ALA A 203 -15.30 -37.00 -10.94
CA ALA A 203 -14.93 -35.79 -10.20
C ALA A 203 -13.77 -36.06 -9.22
N VAL A 204 -13.80 -37.21 -8.53
CA VAL A 204 -12.69 -37.65 -7.66
C VAL A 204 -11.41 -37.86 -8.46
N LEU A 205 -11.46 -38.59 -9.58
CA LEU A 205 -10.30 -38.83 -10.43
C LEU A 205 -9.72 -37.52 -10.97
N PHE A 206 -10.56 -36.62 -11.48
CA PHE A 206 -10.12 -35.30 -11.94
C PHE A 206 -9.45 -34.51 -10.80
N SER A 207 -10.02 -34.57 -9.59
CA SER A 207 -9.47 -33.87 -8.43
C SER A 207 -8.12 -34.45 -7.99
N LEU A 208 -7.94 -35.78 -8.03
CA LEU A 208 -6.66 -36.44 -7.75
C LEU A 208 -5.59 -36.05 -8.78
N ILE A 209 -5.96 -36.01 -10.08
CA ILE A 209 -5.07 -35.53 -11.14
C ILE A 209 -4.73 -34.05 -10.90
N GLY A 210 -5.72 -33.23 -10.55
CA GLY A 210 -5.53 -31.82 -10.23
C GLY A 210 -4.56 -31.58 -9.06
N ILE A 211 -4.64 -32.39 -8.00
CA ILE A 211 -3.68 -32.39 -6.90
C ILE A 211 -2.28 -32.73 -7.41
N ALA A 212 -2.14 -33.82 -8.18
CA ALA A 212 -0.85 -34.25 -8.71
C ALA A 212 -0.20 -33.17 -9.61
N VAL A 213 -0.98 -32.54 -10.51
CA VAL A 213 -0.53 -31.44 -11.36
C VAL A 213 -0.12 -30.22 -10.53
N SER A 214 -0.90 -29.87 -9.51
CA SER A 214 -0.59 -28.72 -8.65
C SER A 214 0.67 -28.95 -7.81
N ILE A 215 0.87 -30.15 -7.27
CA ILE A 215 2.09 -30.54 -6.54
C ILE A 215 3.29 -30.53 -7.49
N LEU A 216 3.16 -31.15 -8.66
CA LEU A 216 4.23 -31.20 -9.65
C LEU A 216 4.67 -29.79 -10.04
N TYR A 217 3.72 -28.91 -10.39
CA TYR A 217 4.04 -27.54 -10.75
C TYR A 217 4.63 -26.75 -9.58
N PHE A 218 4.12 -26.91 -8.35
CA PHE A 218 4.72 -26.29 -7.16
C PHE A 218 6.18 -26.71 -6.96
N ILE A 219 6.50 -27.99 -7.14
CA ILE A 219 7.88 -28.48 -7.06
C ILE A 219 8.74 -27.89 -8.19
N LEU A 220 8.26 -27.94 -9.44
CA LEU A 220 8.98 -27.38 -10.59
C LEU A 220 9.26 -25.89 -10.41
N LEU A 221 8.28 -25.14 -9.90
CA LEU A 221 8.39 -23.73 -9.64
C LEU A 221 9.54 -23.41 -8.69
N PHE A 222 9.57 -24.04 -7.52
CA PHE A 222 10.54 -23.74 -6.46
C PHE A 222 11.90 -24.45 -6.64
N LYS A 223 11.97 -25.55 -7.40
CA LYS A 223 13.21 -26.30 -7.63
C LYS A 223 13.89 -26.01 -8.97
N ILE A 224 13.14 -25.51 -9.95
CA ILE A 224 13.65 -25.29 -11.31
C ILE A 224 13.42 -23.85 -11.75
N PHE A 225 12.17 -23.40 -11.81
CA PHE A 225 11.88 -22.14 -12.51
C PHE A 225 12.37 -20.89 -11.77
N ILE A 226 12.11 -20.78 -10.46
CA ILE A 226 12.60 -19.65 -9.67
C ILE A 226 14.14 -19.66 -9.61
N PRO A 227 14.82 -20.76 -9.23
CA PRO A 227 16.28 -20.80 -9.23
C PRO A 227 16.92 -20.51 -10.60
N ALA A 228 16.26 -20.88 -11.70
CA ALA A 228 16.78 -20.62 -13.04
C ALA A 228 16.76 -19.13 -13.46
N ILE A 229 15.97 -18.30 -12.77
CA ILE A 229 15.89 -16.86 -13.05
C ILE A 229 16.58 -16.02 -11.97
N GLU A 230 16.98 -16.60 -10.85
CA GLU A 230 17.74 -15.91 -9.79
C GLU A 230 19.13 -15.47 -10.28
N THR A 231 19.65 -14.42 -9.67
CA THR A 231 20.99 -13.87 -9.95
C THR A 231 21.70 -13.57 -8.63
N GLU A 232 23.03 -13.43 -8.65
CA GLU A 232 23.80 -13.04 -7.45
C GLU A 232 23.30 -11.71 -6.85
N GLU A 233 22.88 -10.77 -7.70
CA GLU A 233 22.37 -9.45 -7.29
C GLU A 233 20.93 -9.48 -6.75
N LYS A 234 20.13 -10.50 -7.12
CA LYS A 234 18.73 -10.61 -6.73
C LYS A 234 18.32 -12.07 -6.55
N GLN A 235 18.16 -12.46 -5.29
CA GLN A 235 17.56 -13.73 -4.86
C GLN A 235 16.05 -13.54 -4.68
N PHE A 236 15.28 -14.59 -4.93
CA PHE A 236 13.85 -14.59 -4.67
C PHE A 236 13.63 -14.67 -3.16
N THR A 237 12.71 -13.87 -2.60
CA THR A 237 12.39 -13.93 -1.17
C THR A 237 11.51 -15.13 -0.89
N LEU A 238 12.14 -16.32 -0.87
CA LEU A 238 11.45 -17.61 -0.94
C LEU A 238 10.71 -18.00 0.36
N PHE A 239 11.23 -17.60 1.53
CA PHE A 239 10.77 -18.16 2.80
C PHE A 239 10.92 -17.21 4.00
N ASN A 240 9.81 -16.58 4.42
CA ASN A 240 9.73 -15.69 5.60
C ASN A 240 8.79 -16.30 6.65
N TYR A 241 9.20 -17.43 7.23
CA TYR A 241 8.43 -18.17 8.24
C TYR A 241 9.39 -18.71 9.33
N SER A 242 10.18 -17.83 9.93
CA SER A 242 11.24 -18.18 10.89
C SER A 242 10.74 -19.05 12.05
N ALA A 243 9.49 -18.86 12.50
CA ALA A 243 8.85 -19.67 13.54
C ALA A 243 8.70 -21.16 13.20
N LEU A 244 8.79 -21.53 11.91
CA LEU A 244 8.68 -22.91 11.42
C LEU A 244 10.04 -23.53 11.07
N GLY A 245 11.10 -22.73 10.91
CA GLY A 245 12.42 -23.19 10.49
C GLY A 245 13.07 -22.28 9.45
N SER A 246 14.22 -22.68 8.92
CA SER A 246 14.98 -21.86 7.96
C SER A 246 14.53 -22.04 6.50
N ASN A 247 13.83 -23.12 6.18
CA ASN A 247 13.44 -23.47 4.82
C ASN A 247 12.14 -24.30 4.78
N PRO A 248 11.50 -24.46 3.61
CA PRO A 248 10.24 -25.23 3.49
C PRO A 248 10.31 -26.68 4.00
N GLY A 249 11.47 -27.33 3.89
CA GLY A 249 11.65 -28.71 4.37
C GLY A 249 11.66 -28.79 5.90
N GLU A 250 12.37 -27.86 6.55
CA GLU A 250 12.35 -27.72 8.01
C GLU A 250 10.97 -27.30 8.52
N ALA A 251 10.26 -26.43 7.80
CA ALA A 251 8.91 -26.04 8.15
C ALA A 251 7.94 -27.23 8.15
N LEU A 252 8.01 -28.07 7.13
CA LEU A 252 7.22 -29.30 7.08
C LEU A 252 7.60 -30.24 8.23
N LYS A 253 8.91 -30.41 8.49
CA LYS A 253 9.41 -31.22 9.61
C LYS A 253 8.90 -30.69 10.96
N PHE A 254 8.93 -29.37 11.17
CA PHE A 254 8.45 -28.72 12.38
C PHE A 254 6.95 -28.95 12.57
N ILE A 255 6.14 -28.79 11.52
CA ILE A 255 4.70 -29.03 11.57
C ILE A 255 4.36 -30.46 11.98
N ILE A 256 5.11 -31.43 11.44
CA ILE A 256 4.92 -32.86 11.73
C ILE A 256 5.37 -33.19 13.16
N GLN A 257 6.52 -32.66 13.60
CA GLN A 257 7.09 -32.95 14.92
C GLN A 257 6.41 -32.19 16.06
N ASN A 258 5.87 -31.00 15.79
CA ASN A 258 5.28 -30.09 16.79
C ASN A 258 3.87 -29.64 16.37
N PRO A 259 2.90 -30.57 16.24
CA PRO A 259 1.57 -30.23 15.73
C PRO A 259 0.81 -29.25 16.63
N MET A 260 0.94 -29.37 17.96
CA MET A 260 0.26 -28.47 18.90
C MET A 260 0.85 -27.07 18.87
N GLU A 261 2.18 -26.94 18.83
CA GLU A 261 2.82 -25.62 18.71
C GLU A 261 2.50 -24.98 17.35
N SER A 262 2.46 -25.78 16.28
CA SER A 262 2.07 -25.30 14.96
C SER A 262 0.64 -24.75 14.96
N ILE A 263 -0.31 -25.40 15.63
CA ILE A 263 -1.68 -24.89 15.79
C ILE A 263 -1.67 -23.60 16.61
N LYS A 264 -0.91 -23.54 17.71
CA LYS A 264 -0.81 -22.34 18.55
C LYS A 264 -0.30 -21.13 17.76
N LEU A 265 0.69 -21.32 16.87
CA LEU A 265 1.23 -20.27 16.00
C LEU A 265 0.18 -19.64 15.06
N PHE A 266 -0.93 -20.31 14.77
CA PHE A 266 -2.03 -19.69 14.01
C PHE A 266 -2.70 -18.54 14.77
N PHE A 267 -2.61 -18.52 16.10
CA PHE A 267 -3.37 -17.62 16.96
C PHE A 267 -2.48 -16.65 17.75
N ILE A 268 -1.25 -17.04 18.08
CA ILE A 268 -0.34 -16.20 18.87
C ILE A 268 0.60 -15.38 17.99
N ASN A 269 0.98 -14.21 18.48
CA ASN A 269 2.10 -13.46 17.94
C ASN A 269 3.40 -14.23 18.20
N HIS A 270 4.17 -14.50 17.15
CA HIS A 270 5.47 -15.17 17.22
C HIS A 270 6.65 -14.20 17.05
N LEU A 271 6.38 -12.89 17.02
CA LEU A 271 7.38 -11.83 16.97
C LEU A 271 7.52 -11.20 18.36
N ASP A 272 8.69 -10.64 18.65
CA ASP A 272 9.03 -10.10 19.97
C ASP A 272 8.27 -8.81 20.33
N ASN A 273 7.60 -8.18 19.38
CA ASN A 273 6.90 -6.92 19.60
C ASN A 273 5.44 -7.14 20.05
N PRO A 274 5.07 -6.76 21.31
CA PRO A 274 3.72 -6.98 21.84
C PRO A 274 2.63 -6.16 21.14
N ALA A 275 2.99 -5.11 20.38
CA ALA A 275 2.03 -4.33 19.60
C ALA A 275 1.25 -5.19 18.59
N PHE A 276 1.78 -6.37 18.20
CA PHE A 276 1.15 -7.24 17.20
C PHE A 276 0.26 -8.35 17.79
N ASN A 277 0.12 -8.41 19.13
CA ASN A 277 -0.57 -9.50 19.83
C ASN A 277 -2.04 -9.69 19.40
N ARG A 278 -2.73 -8.64 18.96
CA ARG A 278 -4.16 -8.66 18.62
C ARG A 278 -4.45 -8.81 17.13
N VAL A 279 -3.44 -8.70 16.26
CA VAL A 279 -3.63 -8.63 14.80
C VAL A 279 -4.27 -9.93 14.26
N LYS A 280 -3.79 -11.09 14.70
CA LYS A 280 -4.37 -12.39 14.28
C LYS A 280 -5.80 -12.57 14.78
N ALA A 281 -6.06 -12.20 16.03
CA ALA A 281 -7.39 -12.27 16.63
C ALA A 281 -8.38 -11.38 15.87
N GLU A 282 -7.99 -10.16 15.53
CA GLU A 282 -8.77 -9.25 14.69
C GLU A 282 -9.15 -9.92 13.36
N PHE A 283 -8.18 -10.49 12.65
CA PHE A 283 -8.41 -11.17 11.39
C PHE A 283 -9.49 -12.26 11.50
N TYR A 284 -9.39 -13.16 12.50
CA TYR A 284 -10.39 -14.21 12.70
C TYR A 284 -11.76 -13.64 13.06
N ILE A 285 -11.83 -12.68 13.98
CA ILE A 285 -13.09 -12.07 14.43
C ILE A 285 -13.83 -11.44 13.23
N VAL A 286 -13.11 -10.68 12.40
CA VAL A 286 -13.68 -10.01 11.23
C VAL A 286 -14.33 -11.01 10.28
N TYR A 287 -13.62 -12.09 9.92
CA TYR A 287 -14.13 -13.05 8.93
C TYR A 287 -15.12 -14.08 9.51
N LEU A 288 -15.03 -14.41 10.81
CA LEU A 288 -16.03 -15.24 11.48
C LEU A 288 -17.38 -14.52 11.61
N ILE A 289 -17.38 -13.25 12.05
CA ILE A 289 -18.59 -12.43 12.12
C ILE A 289 -19.15 -12.18 10.72
N SER A 290 -18.29 -12.01 9.72
CA SER A 290 -18.68 -11.87 8.31
C SER A 290 -19.14 -13.19 7.68
N GLY A 291 -19.71 -14.13 8.43
CA GLY A 291 -20.32 -15.35 7.93
C GLY A 291 -19.45 -16.61 8.00
N GLY A 292 -18.16 -16.51 8.33
CA GLY A 292 -17.30 -17.67 8.54
C GLY A 292 -17.81 -18.65 9.60
N ILE A 293 -18.56 -18.15 10.60
CA ILE A 293 -19.19 -18.99 11.63
C ILE A 293 -20.15 -20.05 11.06
N ILE A 294 -20.80 -19.78 9.92
CA ILE A 294 -21.75 -20.70 9.29
C ILE A 294 -21.05 -21.96 8.76
N LEU A 295 -19.75 -21.90 8.51
CA LEU A 295 -18.96 -23.04 8.05
C LEU A 295 -18.85 -24.15 9.11
N LEU A 296 -19.19 -23.88 10.37
CA LEU A 296 -19.35 -24.92 11.40
C LEU A 296 -20.41 -25.97 11.03
N LEU A 297 -21.40 -25.61 10.19
CA LEU A 297 -22.40 -26.55 9.67
C LEU A 297 -21.82 -27.49 8.60
N ARG A 298 -20.68 -27.12 8.00
CA ARG A 298 -19.95 -27.89 6.98
C ARG A 298 -18.44 -27.70 7.13
N PRO A 299 -17.84 -28.30 8.17
CA PRO A 299 -16.45 -28.03 8.56
C PRO A 299 -15.43 -28.43 7.50
N GLN A 300 -15.78 -29.28 6.52
CA GLN A 300 -14.90 -29.60 5.40
C GLN A 300 -14.48 -28.36 4.59
N PHE A 301 -15.26 -27.28 4.59
CA PHE A 301 -14.86 -26.04 3.92
C PHE A 301 -13.73 -25.30 4.65
N PHE A 302 -13.43 -25.60 5.92
CA PHE A 302 -12.24 -25.02 6.56
C PHE A 302 -10.94 -25.50 5.89
N ILE A 303 -10.95 -26.67 5.24
CA ILE A 303 -9.75 -27.28 4.63
C ILE A 303 -9.12 -26.35 3.59
N TRP A 304 -9.89 -25.75 2.68
CA TRP A 304 -9.31 -24.85 1.67
C TRP A 304 -8.86 -23.48 2.21
N PHE A 305 -9.19 -23.14 3.46
CA PHE A 305 -8.66 -21.95 4.12
C PHE A 305 -7.32 -22.21 4.80
N ILE A 306 -6.95 -23.48 5.06
CA ILE A 306 -5.69 -23.85 5.72
C ILE A 306 -4.48 -23.19 5.04
N PRO A 307 -4.19 -23.42 3.74
CA PRO A 307 -3.00 -22.85 3.13
C PRO A 307 -3.06 -21.32 3.05
N ILE A 308 -4.25 -20.76 2.83
CA ILE A 308 -4.51 -19.33 2.70
C ILE A 308 -4.26 -18.59 4.03
N VAL A 309 -4.68 -19.18 5.15
CA VAL A 309 -4.46 -18.62 6.47
C VAL A 309 -3.04 -18.91 6.93
N ALA A 310 -2.50 -20.11 6.68
CA ALA A 310 -1.13 -20.49 7.07
C ALA A 310 -0.07 -19.57 6.45
N GLN A 311 -0.13 -19.35 5.13
CA GLN A 311 0.80 -18.45 4.42
C GLN A 311 0.78 -17.02 4.99
N LYS A 312 -0.33 -16.65 5.62
CA LYS A 312 -0.62 -15.33 6.15
C LYS A 312 -0.11 -15.22 7.58
N VAL A 313 -0.73 -15.94 8.52
CA VAL A 313 -0.50 -15.77 9.97
C VAL A 313 0.82 -16.36 10.46
N LEU A 314 1.46 -17.24 9.68
CA LEU A 314 2.77 -17.80 10.04
C LEU A 314 3.93 -16.97 9.49
N ASN A 315 3.66 -15.94 8.68
CA ASN A 315 4.69 -15.13 8.04
C ASN A 315 5.39 -14.18 9.03
N ASP A 316 6.68 -13.90 8.83
CA ASP A 316 7.42 -12.98 9.71
C ASP A 316 6.98 -11.50 9.53
N SER A 317 6.28 -11.16 8.44
CA SER A 317 5.69 -9.84 8.24
C SER A 317 4.30 -9.76 8.88
N TYR A 318 4.21 -9.12 10.05
CA TYR A 318 2.95 -8.93 10.80
C TYR A 318 1.86 -8.22 9.99
N ILE A 319 2.22 -7.34 9.03
CA ILE A 319 1.27 -6.65 8.15
C ILE A 319 0.45 -7.66 7.36
N ARG A 320 1.09 -8.77 6.94
CA ARG A 320 0.40 -9.83 6.21
C ARG A 320 -0.66 -10.49 7.07
N TRP A 321 -0.60 -10.46 8.41
CA TRP A 321 -1.61 -11.08 9.28
C TRP A 321 -2.93 -10.31 9.33
N GLY A 322 -2.88 -8.99 9.07
CA GLY A 322 -4.02 -8.08 9.25
C GLY A 322 -5.10 -8.18 8.18
N ILE A 323 -6.08 -7.27 8.23
CA ILE A 323 -7.26 -7.28 7.35
C ILE A 323 -7.17 -6.29 6.16
N SER A 324 -6.13 -5.46 6.15
CA SER A 324 -5.95 -4.36 5.20
C SER A 324 -5.22 -4.79 3.92
N THR A 325 -5.11 -3.88 2.95
CA THR A 325 -4.47 -4.11 1.64
C THR A 325 -5.08 -5.30 0.88
N TYR A 326 -4.33 -5.96 0.00
CA TYR A 326 -4.78 -7.15 -0.72
C TYR A 326 -4.64 -8.45 0.08
N TYR A 327 -4.02 -8.45 1.27
CA TYR A 327 -3.70 -9.68 2.02
C TYR A 327 -4.90 -10.51 2.51
N SER A 328 -6.13 -10.04 2.27
CA SER A 328 -7.35 -10.80 2.58
C SER A 328 -8.05 -11.35 1.33
N ILE A 329 -7.55 -11.05 0.13
CA ILE A 329 -8.26 -11.35 -1.13
C ILE A 329 -8.52 -12.85 -1.27
N GLU A 330 -7.58 -13.66 -0.80
CA GLU A 330 -7.64 -15.10 -0.79
C GLU A 330 -8.85 -15.62 0.00
N VAL A 331 -9.03 -15.09 1.20
CA VAL A 331 -10.12 -15.44 2.11
C VAL A 331 -11.46 -14.98 1.53
N VAL A 332 -11.56 -13.72 1.10
CA VAL A 332 -12.82 -13.14 0.61
C VAL A 332 -13.22 -13.65 -0.78
N THR A 333 -12.31 -14.34 -1.49
CA THR A 333 -12.64 -15.10 -2.71
C THR A 333 -13.36 -16.40 -2.36
N MET A 334 -12.85 -17.15 -1.38
CA MET A 334 -13.42 -18.45 -0.97
C MET A 334 -14.67 -18.32 -0.09
N LEU A 335 -14.77 -17.25 0.69
CA LEU A 335 -15.84 -17.12 1.69
C LEU A 335 -17.25 -17.06 1.08
N PRO A 336 -17.53 -16.31 -0.01
CA PRO A 336 -18.83 -16.34 -0.68
C PRO A 336 -19.23 -17.72 -1.17
N LEU A 337 -18.28 -18.45 -1.77
CA LEU A 337 -18.48 -19.82 -2.24
C LEU A 337 -18.79 -20.75 -1.07
N SER A 338 -17.99 -20.70 0.00
CA SER A 338 -18.13 -21.56 1.18
C SER A 338 -19.46 -21.33 1.92
N VAL A 339 -19.77 -20.07 2.21
CA VAL A 339 -20.93 -19.67 3.00
C VAL A 339 -22.21 -20.04 2.25
N PHE A 340 -22.33 -19.63 0.98
CA PHE A 340 -23.56 -19.88 0.24
C PHE A 340 -23.72 -21.33 -0.19
N TRP A 341 -22.63 -22.06 -0.47
CA TRP A 341 -22.73 -23.51 -0.65
C TRP A 341 -23.24 -24.21 0.62
N THR A 342 -22.79 -23.76 1.79
CA THR A 342 -23.32 -24.24 3.07
C THR A 342 -24.80 -23.93 3.22
N LEU A 343 -25.24 -22.69 2.94
CA LEU A 343 -26.65 -22.32 3.02
C LEU A 343 -27.53 -23.12 2.06
N THR A 344 -27.09 -23.40 0.82
CA THR A 344 -27.87 -24.20 -0.13
C THR A 344 -28.17 -25.60 0.37
N SER A 345 -27.37 -26.13 1.30
CA SER A 345 -27.60 -27.44 1.88
C SER A 345 -28.69 -27.49 2.95
N LEU A 346 -29.14 -26.34 3.44
CA LEU A 346 -30.23 -26.27 4.42
C LEU A 346 -31.56 -26.58 3.74
N LYS A 347 -32.41 -27.40 4.37
CA LYS A 347 -33.70 -27.81 3.78
C LYS A 347 -34.72 -26.65 3.67
N SER A 348 -34.68 -25.70 4.59
CA SER A 348 -35.68 -24.62 4.68
C SER A 348 -35.25 -23.37 3.92
N LYS A 349 -36.00 -23.01 2.86
CA LYS A 349 -35.81 -21.75 2.12
C LYS A 349 -35.97 -20.51 3.00
N LYS A 350 -36.86 -20.56 4.00
CA LYS A 350 -37.03 -19.46 4.97
C LYS A 350 -35.76 -19.26 5.80
N LEU A 351 -35.19 -20.35 6.32
CA LEU A 351 -33.95 -20.30 7.11
C LEU A 351 -32.76 -19.84 6.26
N GLN A 352 -32.66 -20.35 5.02
CA GLN A 352 -31.66 -19.90 4.04
C GLN A 352 -31.69 -18.37 3.88
N ASN A 353 -32.88 -17.81 3.65
CA ASN A 353 -33.04 -16.37 3.43
C ASN A 353 -32.74 -15.55 4.68
N ILE A 354 -33.20 -16.00 5.86
CA ILE A 354 -32.91 -15.34 7.14
C ILE A 354 -31.41 -15.31 7.40
N LEU A 355 -30.72 -16.46 7.28
CA LEU A 355 -29.28 -16.53 7.50
C LEU A 355 -28.52 -15.70 6.46
N SER A 356 -28.89 -15.79 5.18
CA SER A 356 -28.31 -14.95 4.13
C SER A 356 -28.43 -13.46 4.47
N PHE A 357 -29.60 -13.02 4.94
CA PHE A 357 -29.82 -11.63 5.33
C PHE A 357 -28.95 -11.24 6.54
N ILE A 358 -28.97 -12.05 7.61
CA ILE A 358 -28.17 -11.80 8.83
C ILE A 358 -26.68 -11.70 8.48
N ILE A 359 -26.15 -12.63 7.67
CA ILE A 359 -24.74 -12.64 7.26
C ILE A 359 -24.41 -11.39 6.45
N CYS A 360 -25.27 -10.98 5.51
CA CYS A 360 -25.04 -9.76 4.73
C CYS A 360 -25.03 -8.53 5.63
N ILE A 361 -25.97 -8.41 6.57
CA ILE A 361 -26.00 -7.29 7.52
C ILE A 361 -24.77 -7.30 8.44
N ALA A 362 -24.41 -8.45 9.01
CA ALA A 362 -23.22 -8.58 9.86
C ALA A 362 -21.93 -8.21 9.10
N THR A 363 -21.81 -8.64 7.85
CA THR A 363 -20.66 -8.33 6.98
C THR A 363 -20.60 -6.85 6.61
N LEU A 364 -21.74 -6.24 6.28
CA LEU A 364 -21.80 -4.81 5.98
C LEU A 364 -21.42 -3.98 7.22
N SER A 365 -21.98 -4.31 8.38
CA SER A 365 -21.66 -3.65 9.65
C SER A 365 -20.18 -3.79 10.00
N MET A 366 -19.61 -4.99 9.87
CA MET A 366 -18.19 -5.24 10.12
C MET A 366 -17.31 -4.44 9.15
N THR A 367 -17.69 -4.37 7.88
CA THR A 367 -16.94 -3.63 6.85
C THR A 367 -16.96 -2.13 7.12
N ILE A 368 -18.14 -1.55 7.40
CA ILE A 368 -18.24 -0.12 7.73
C ILE A 368 -17.45 0.21 8.99
N TYR A 369 -17.52 -0.64 10.03
CA TYR A 369 -16.81 -0.47 11.28
C TYR A 369 -15.29 -0.51 11.09
N LYS A 370 -14.77 -1.52 10.39
CA LYS A 370 -13.33 -1.73 10.17
C LYS A 370 -12.72 -0.85 9.09
N LEU A 371 -13.52 -0.21 8.25
CA LEU A 371 -12.99 0.82 7.36
C LEU A 371 -12.47 2.04 8.16
N ASP A 372 -12.91 2.28 9.40
CA ASP A 372 -12.30 3.30 10.26
C ASP A 372 -10.93 2.86 10.82
N ARG A 373 -9.90 3.67 10.56
CA ARG A 373 -8.52 3.46 11.03
C ARG A 373 -8.45 3.26 12.54
N LYS A 374 -9.32 3.93 13.31
CA LYS A 374 -9.38 3.82 14.77
C LYS A 374 -9.79 2.43 15.26
N ASN A 375 -10.44 1.66 14.39
CA ASN A 375 -10.98 0.35 14.70
C ASN A 375 -10.10 -0.79 14.14
N VAL A 376 -8.87 -0.51 13.70
CA VAL A 376 -7.96 -1.51 13.12
C VAL A 376 -6.68 -1.59 13.95
N GLU A 377 -6.18 -2.81 14.19
CA GLU A 377 -4.98 -3.02 15.03
C GLU A 377 -3.70 -2.43 14.41
N ILE A 378 -3.67 -2.28 13.07
CA ILE A 378 -2.58 -1.66 12.32
C ILE A 378 -3.11 -0.46 11.50
N PRO A 379 -3.42 0.70 12.13
CA PRO A 379 -4.18 1.78 11.49
C PRO A 379 -3.57 2.34 10.21
N TRP A 380 -2.24 2.38 10.10
CA TRP A 380 -1.54 2.97 8.95
C TRP A 380 -1.63 2.12 7.67
N THR A 381 -2.08 0.87 7.78
CA THR A 381 -2.26 -0.03 6.61
C THR A 381 -3.53 0.25 5.81
N LEU A 382 -4.44 1.07 6.34
CA LEU A 382 -5.61 1.55 5.61
C LEU A 382 -5.35 2.92 4.99
N ASN A 383 -5.94 3.17 3.83
CA ASN A 383 -5.94 4.49 3.19
C ASN A 383 -7.37 4.95 2.91
N PRO A 384 -8.01 5.69 3.84
CA PRO A 384 -9.37 6.20 3.68
C PRO A 384 -9.58 7.03 2.41
N SER A 385 -8.54 7.73 1.93
CA SER A 385 -8.61 8.50 0.69
C SER A 385 -8.65 7.62 -0.56
N LYS A 386 -8.29 6.33 -0.47
CA LYS A 386 -8.41 5.33 -1.55
C LYS A 386 -9.62 4.41 -1.38
N GLU A 387 -10.00 4.12 -0.13
CA GLU A 387 -10.95 3.05 0.21
C GLU A 387 -12.37 3.55 0.49
N LYS A 388 -12.54 4.82 0.92
CA LYS A 388 -13.84 5.36 1.37
C LYS A 388 -14.37 6.43 0.43
N ILE A 389 -15.20 6.04 -0.52
CA ILE A 389 -15.84 6.99 -1.45
C ILE A 389 -16.66 8.10 -0.75
N TYR A 390 -17.19 7.84 0.44
CA TYR A 390 -17.98 8.80 1.23
C TYR A 390 -17.12 9.72 2.11
N TYR A 391 -15.80 9.51 2.18
CA TYR A 391 -14.88 10.35 2.95
C TYR A 391 -14.49 11.58 2.13
N LYS A 392 -14.49 12.78 2.74
CA LYS A 392 -14.13 14.02 2.05
C LYS A 392 -12.73 13.97 1.41
N GLY A 393 -11.77 13.31 2.06
CA GLY A 393 -10.41 13.14 1.53
C GLY A 393 -10.34 12.31 0.24
N PHE A 394 -11.33 11.45 -0.03
CA PHE A 394 -11.42 10.70 -1.29
C PHE A 394 -11.59 11.62 -2.50
N TRP A 395 -12.15 12.81 -2.33
CA TRP A 395 -12.41 13.76 -3.42
C TRP A 395 -11.34 14.86 -3.51
N LYS A 396 -10.30 14.82 -2.67
CA LYS A 396 -9.25 15.84 -2.61
C LYS A 396 -7.98 15.33 -3.28
N ALA A 397 -7.52 16.04 -4.32
CA ALA A 397 -6.21 15.81 -4.92
C ALA A 397 -5.11 16.53 -4.12
N SER A 398 -3.88 16.03 -4.19
CA SER A 398 -2.72 16.71 -3.59
C SER A 398 -2.29 17.96 -4.36
N PHE A 399 -2.73 18.09 -5.62
CA PHE A 399 -2.37 19.18 -6.53
C PHE A 399 -3.37 19.34 -7.68
N ASP A 400 -3.21 20.38 -8.50
CA ASP A 400 -4.02 20.58 -9.70
C ASP A 400 -3.70 19.53 -10.78
N ILE A 401 -4.57 18.52 -10.87
CA ILE A 401 -4.47 17.38 -11.78
C ILE A 401 -4.30 17.82 -13.24
N LYS A 402 -5.02 18.87 -13.69
CA LYS A 402 -4.98 19.29 -15.09
C LYS A 402 -3.63 19.93 -15.42
N LYS A 403 -3.14 20.77 -14.53
CA LYS A 403 -1.83 21.42 -14.68
C LYS A 403 -0.68 20.43 -14.60
N VAL A 404 -0.71 19.52 -13.62
CA VAL A 404 0.31 18.45 -13.51
C VAL A 404 0.30 17.53 -14.72
N ASN A 405 -0.86 17.10 -15.22
CA ASN A 405 -0.91 16.33 -16.47
C ASN A 405 -0.35 17.11 -17.67
N LYS A 406 -0.59 18.43 -17.76
CA LYS A 406 0.00 19.27 -18.82
C LYS A 406 1.51 19.35 -18.69
N LEU A 407 2.04 19.47 -17.46
CA LEU A 407 3.46 19.43 -17.16
C LEU A 407 4.09 18.09 -17.56
N LEU A 408 3.49 16.96 -17.18
CA LEU A 408 4.00 15.62 -17.50
C LEU A 408 4.00 15.31 -19.01
N ARG A 409 3.05 15.87 -19.78
CA ARG A 409 2.99 15.73 -21.25
C ARG A 409 4.14 16.41 -21.99
N GLN A 410 4.93 17.26 -21.33
CA GLN A 410 6.12 17.86 -21.93
C GLN A 410 7.27 16.86 -22.07
N ILE A 411 7.21 15.74 -21.34
CA ILE A 411 8.21 14.67 -21.42
C ILE A 411 8.02 13.89 -22.73
N PRO A 412 9.03 13.79 -23.59
CA PRO A 412 8.96 12.95 -24.79
C PRO A 412 8.66 11.49 -24.46
N ALA A 413 7.90 10.81 -25.33
CA ALA A 413 7.46 9.43 -25.10
C ALA A 413 8.62 8.42 -25.03
N ASN A 414 9.72 8.70 -25.71
CA ASN A 414 10.93 7.86 -25.75
C ASN A 414 12.00 8.28 -24.72
N ALA A 415 11.79 9.38 -23.98
CA ALA A 415 12.77 9.86 -23.01
C ALA A 415 12.88 8.94 -21.80
N LYS A 416 14.11 8.78 -21.29
CA LYS A 416 14.38 8.10 -20.03
C LYS A 416 13.99 9.00 -18.85
N VAL A 417 13.23 8.47 -17.89
CA VAL A 417 12.67 9.28 -16.79
C VAL A 417 12.96 8.68 -15.43
N SER A 418 13.32 9.52 -14.48
CA SER A 418 13.22 9.22 -13.05
C SER A 418 12.01 9.94 -12.47
N ALA A 419 11.11 9.24 -11.79
CA ALA A 419 9.87 9.84 -11.27
C ALA A 419 9.54 9.43 -9.83
N SER A 420 8.90 10.32 -9.07
CA SER A 420 8.43 10.02 -7.71
C SER A 420 7.30 8.99 -7.69
N ASP A 421 7.07 8.38 -6.53
CA ASP A 421 6.22 7.20 -6.36
C ASP A 421 4.84 7.30 -7.02
N HIS A 422 4.13 8.41 -6.81
CA HIS A 422 2.80 8.60 -7.38
C HIS A 422 2.83 8.99 -8.86
N LEU A 423 3.86 9.73 -9.31
CA LEU A 423 3.96 10.20 -10.70
C LEU A 423 4.40 9.10 -11.65
N LEU A 424 5.26 8.18 -11.20
CA LEU A 424 5.80 7.09 -12.02
C LEU A 424 4.69 6.21 -12.60
N SER A 425 3.65 5.90 -11.82
CA SER A 425 2.48 5.14 -12.26
C SER A 425 1.78 5.70 -13.51
N HIS A 426 1.89 7.02 -13.74
CA HIS A 426 1.33 7.69 -14.91
C HIS A 426 2.29 7.75 -16.11
N LEU A 427 3.57 7.49 -15.87
CA LEU A 427 4.63 7.54 -16.86
C LEU A 427 5.17 6.15 -17.21
N ALA A 428 4.66 5.09 -16.59
CA ALA A 428 5.20 3.73 -16.65
C ALA A 428 5.22 3.10 -18.05
N GLN A 429 4.42 3.57 -19.01
CA GLN A 429 4.38 3.01 -20.37
C GLN A 429 5.48 3.61 -21.26
N ARG A 430 6.75 3.27 -20.99
CA ARG A 430 7.93 3.75 -21.72
C ARG A 430 9.09 2.76 -21.66
N GLN A 431 10.11 2.96 -22.49
CA GLN A 431 11.27 2.06 -22.56
C GLN A 431 12.13 2.01 -21.29
N HIS A 432 12.30 3.15 -20.63
CA HIS A 432 13.15 3.28 -19.45
C HIS A 432 12.50 4.22 -18.44
N ILE A 433 12.27 3.73 -17.22
CA ILE A 433 11.81 4.52 -16.09
C ILE A 433 12.48 4.05 -14.81
N TYR A 434 12.73 4.98 -13.88
CA TYR A 434 13.36 4.71 -12.59
C TYR A 434 12.55 5.37 -11.47
N LEU A 435 12.46 4.72 -10.31
CA LEU A 435 11.89 5.33 -9.12
C LEU A 435 12.89 6.35 -8.53
N PHE A 436 12.48 7.62 -8.49
CA PHE A 436 13.23 8.67 -7.81
C PHE A 436 13.38 8.33 -6.31
N PRO A 437 14.57 8.47 -5.69
CA PRO A 437 15.72 9.28 -6.11
C PRO A 437 16.74 8.62 -7.04
N SER A 438 16.50 7.40 -7.53
CA SER A 438 17.41 6.77 -8.50
C SER A 438 17.25 7.44 -9.88
N VAL A 439 18.27 8.20 -10.31
CA VAL A 439 18.23 8.93 -11.59
C VAL A 439 18.93 8.18 -12.73
N ARG A 440 20.04 7.48 -12.44
CA ARG A 440 20.83 6.74 -13.44
C ARG A 440 21.14 7.60 -14.67
N ASP A 441 20.74 7.16 -15.86
CA ASP A 441 20.90 7.84 -17.15
C ASP A 441 19.61 8.54 -17.61
N ALA A 442 18.71 8.91 -16.69
CA ALA A 442 17.49 9.62 -17.03
C ALA A 442 17.78 10.99 -17.68
N GLU A 443 16.95 11.34 -18.66
CA GLU A 443 16.98 12.65 -19.33
C GLU A 443 16.06 13.65 -18.63
N TYR A 444 15.04 13.16 -17.94
CA TYR A 444 14.09 13.96 -17.17
C TYR A 444 13.91 13.40 -15.76
N ILE A 445 13.72 14.31 -14.81
CA ILE A 445 13.30 14.00 -13.45
C ILE A 445 11.94 14.67 -13.21
N ALA A 446 10.95 13.90 -12.75
CA ALA A 446 9.64 14.41 -12.37
C ALA A 446 9.29 13.97 -10.94
N PHE A 447 9.28 14.88 -9.97
CA PHE A 447 8.91 14.56 -8.59
C PHE A 447 7.92 15.56 -8.01
N SER A 448 7.12 15.08 -7.07
CA SER A 448 6.39 15.91 -6.11
C SER A 448 7.22 16.03 -4.83
N VAL A 449 7.29 17.23 -4.25
CA VAL A 449 7.93 17.42 -2.94
C VAL A 449 7.14 16.81 -1.77
N PHE A 450 5.92 16.35 -2.01
CA PHE A 450 5.10 15.62 -1.02
C PHE A 450 5.15 14.10 -1.18
N ASP A 451 5.87 13.60 -2.20
CA ASP A 451 6.03 12.16 -2.41
C ASP A 451 7.40 11.74 -1.89
N ASP A 452 7.42 10.99 -0.80
CA ASP A 452 8.65 10.40 -0.26
C ASP A 452 8.81 8.95 -0.70
N TYR A 453 10.05 8.59 -1.03
CA TYR A 453 10.43 7.20 -1.15
C TYR A 453 10.50 6.56 0.24
N PHE A 454 9.54 5.67 0.52
CA PHE A 454 9.32 5.12 1.88
C PHE A 454 10.51 4.36 2.48
N MET A 455 11.48 3.92 1.65
CA MET A 455 12.65 3.19 2.13
C MET A 455 13.72 4.09 2.77
N ILE A 456 13.62 5.41 2.61
CA ILE A 456 14.57 6.37 3.17
C ILE A 456 13.81 7.44 3.97
N SER A 457 14.50 8.15 4.87
CA SER A 457 13.87 9.17 5.70
C SER A 457 13.38 10.36 4.88
N HIS A 458 12.44 11.14 5.43
CA HIS A 458 12.00 12.41 4.84
C HIS A 458 13.20 13.31 4.51
N GLU A 459 14.12 13.50 5.46
CA GLU A 459 15.31 14.32 5.22
C GLU A 459 16.21 13.80 4.11
N GLU A 460 16.32 12.49 3.93
CA GLU A 460 17.10 11.93 2.82
C GLU A 460 16.38 12.15 1.48
N ASN A 461 15.06 12.05 1.44
CA ASN A 461 14.26 12.41 0.27
C ASN A 461 14.44 13.90 -0.09
N GLU A 462 14.32 14.80 0.89
CA GLU A 462 14.53 16.24 0.70
C GLU A 462 15.95 16.55 0.22
N LYS A 463 16.97 15.94 0.82
CA LYS A 463 18.36 16.07 0.37
C LYS A 463 18.51 15.67 -1.09
N ASN A 464 17.94 14.54 -1.50
CA ASN A 464 17.99 14.09 -2.89
C ASN A 464 17.25 15.04 -3.84
N ARG A 465 16.06 15.55 -3.48
CA ARG A 465 15.34 16.55 -4.27
C ARG A 465 16.17 17.83 -4.44
N ASN A 466 16.69 18.37 -3.34
CA ASN A 466 17.48 19.59 -3.33
C ASN A 466 18.78 19.46 -4.13
N MET A 467 19.43 18.30 -4.08
CA MET A 467 20.62 18.02 -4.90
C MET A 467 20.35 18.33 -6.37
N TYR A 468 19.24 17.85 -6.94
CA TYR A 468 18.89 18.10 -8.34
C TYR A 468 18.28 19.48 -8.61
N LEU A 469 17.56 20.08 -7.64
CA LEU A 469 17.01 21.43 -7.79
C LEU A 469 18.10 22.51 -7.89
N TYR A 470 19.25 22.30 -7.24
CA TYR A 470 20.36 23.26 -7.21
C TYR A 470 21.56 22.87 -8.09
N ASP A 471 21.56 21.65 -8.66
CA ASP A 471 22.61 21.19 -9.58
C ASP A 471 22.61 21.97 -10.89
N SER A 472 23.77 22.47 -11.28
CA SER A 472 23.99 23.17 -12.55
C SER A 472 23.80 22.30 -13.80
N GLY A 473 23.88 20.97 -13.68
CA GLY A 473 23.67 20.00 -14.75
C GLY A 473 22.20 19.75 -15.11
N TRP A 474 21.28 20.21 -14.27
CA TRP A 474 19.83 20.10 -14.49
C TRP A 474 19.19 21.47 -14.71
N LYS A 475 18.07 21.48 -15.43
CA LYS A 475 17.25 22.68 -15.66
C LYS A 475 15.81 22.39 -15.28
N ILE A 476 15.21 23.22 -14.43
CA ILE A 476 13.77 23.21 -14.21
C ILE A 476 13.11 23.74 -15.49
N VAL A 477 12.39 22.87 -16.19
CA VAL A 477 11.71 23.20 -17.47
C VAL A 477 10.22 23.47 -17.28
N ALA A 478 9.63 22.94 -16.22
CA ALA A 478 8.27 23.26 -15.80
C ALA A 478 8.09 23.02 -14.29
N GLN A 479 7.17 23.77 -13.68
CA GLN A 479 6.82 23.66 -12.26
C GLN A 479 5.33 23.94 -12.10
N GLU A 480 4.66 23.08 -11.34
CA GLU A 480 3.28 23.24 -10.89
C GLU A 480 3.23 22.73 -9.46
N PHE A 481 3.46 23.61 -8.49
CA PHE A 481 3.67 23.23 -7.08
C PHE A 481 2.60 22.24 -6.61
N PRO A 482 2.99 21.10 -6.01
CA PRO A 482 4.31 20.71 -5.50
C PRO A 482 5.20 19.93 -6.51
N VAL A 483 4.81 19.88 -7.79
CA VAL A 483 5.47 19.06 -8.81
C VAL A 483 6.50 19.85 -9.61
N PHE A 484 7.68 19.27 -9.75
CA PHE A 484 8.80 19.80 -10.51
C PHE A 484 9.16 18.87 -11.67
N LEU A 485 9.44 19.47 -12.84
CA LEU A 485 10.00 18.77 -13.99
C LEU A 485 11.38 19.36 -14.32
N LEU A 486 12.39 18.52 -14.23
CA LEU A 486 13.77 18.85 -14.56
C LEU A 486 14.19 18.09 -15.82
N GLN A 487 15.02 18.73 -16.63
CA GLN A 487 15.67 18.14 -17.81
C GLN A 487 17.19 18.21 -17.66
N SER A 488 17.88 17.14 -18.00
CA SER A 488 19.34 17.09 -18.05
C SER A 488 19.87 18.02 -19.14
N LYS A 489 20.93 18.77 -18.86
CA LYS A 489 21.57 19.62 -19.88
C LYS A 489 22.45 18.84 -20.86
N GLN A 490 22.83 17.60 -20.51
CA GLN A 490 23.61 16.73 -21.40
C GLN A 490 22.78 16.20 -22.59
N SER A 491 21.44 16.22 -22.50
CA SER A 491 20.52 15.78 -23.56
C SER A 491 20.05 16.91 -24.49
N ILE A 492 20.64 18.11 -24.40
CA ILE A 492 20.29 19.27 -25.24
C ILE A 492 21.37 19.45 -26.33
N PRO A 493 21.10 19.14 -27.61
CA PRO A 493 22.05 19.44 -28.68
C PRO A 493 22.15 20.97 -28.88
N GLY A 494 23.36 21.52 -28.77
CA GLY A 494 23.68 22.85 -29.33
C GLY A 494 23.28 24.09 -28.53
N VAL A 495 23.11 24.02 -27.20
CA VAL A 495 22.79 25.21 -26.38
C VAL A 495 23.98 25.60 -25.50
N GLU A 496 24.58 26.75 -25.82
CA GLU A 496 25.50 27.49 -24.96
C GLU A 496 24.90 27.68 -23.56
N LYS A 497 25.76 27.85 -22.55
CA LYS A 497 25.44 28.02 -21.13
C LYS A 497 24.43 29.17 -20.89
N ILE A 498 23.13 28.92 -21.08
CA ILE A 498 22.05 29.83 -20.69
C ILE A 498 21.89 29.73 -19.17
N ASN A 499 21.88 30.90 -18.51
CA ASN A 499 21.68 31.04 -17.07
C ASN A 499 20.45 30.25 -16.60
N ALA A 500 20.67 29.43 -15.58
CA ALA A 500 19.64 28.55 -15.03
C ALA A 500 18.56 29.36 -14.32
N ASN A 501 17.28 29.08 -14.62
CA ASN A 501 16.19 29.39 -13.71
C ASN A 501 16.35 28.45 -12.50
N LYS A 502 17.17 28.85 -11.53
CA LYS A 502 17.20 28.22 -10.20
C LYS A 502 15.95 28.62 -9.44
N LEU A 503 15.56 27.78 -8.49
CA LEU A 503 14.53 28.14 -7.52
C LEU A 503 15.11 29.26 -6.64
N VAL A 504 14.69 30.51 -6.88
CA VAL A 504 15.18 31.67 -6.12
C VAL A 504 14.19 31.97 -5.01
N LEU A 505 14.53 31.57 -3.79
CA LEU A 505 13.77 31.91 -2.59
C LEU A 505 14.50 33.01 -1.83
N SER A 506 13.77 33.99 -1.32
CA SER A 506 14.28 34.86 -0.24
C SER A 506 14.14 34.13 1.08
N SER A 507 15.00 34.42 2.06
CA SER A 507 14.93 33.77 3.38
C SER A 507 14.99 34.77 4.52
N ASP A 508 14.28 34.46 5.60
CA ASP A 508 14.48 35.04 6.92
C ASP A 508 15.10 34.00 7.87
N THR A 509 15.58 34.42 9.04
CA THR A 509 16.17 33.50 10.02
C THR A 509 15.77 33.90 11.42
N LEU A 510 15.11 32.96 12.10
CA LEU A 510 14.84 33.01 13.52
C LEU A 510 15.95 32.26 14.26
N PHE A 511 16.50 32.87 15.30
CA PHE A 511 17.55 32.27 16.11
C PHE A 511 17.32 32.53 17.60
N CYS A 512 17.47 31.49 18.41
CA CYS A 512 17.42 31.56 19.86
C CYS A 512 18.47 30.61 20.47
N ASN A 513 19.41 31.17 21.23
CA ASN A 513 20.39 30.45 22.05
C ASN A 513 19.97 30.34 23.51
N PHE A 514 18.71 30.67 23.82
CA PHE A 514 18.10 30.55 25.15
C PHE A 514 18.72 31.41 26.27
N GLU A 515 19.60 32.36 25.94
CA GLU A 515 20.28 33.19 26.95
C GLU A 515 19.52 34.46 27.34
N THR A 516 18.62 34.94 26.48
CA THR A 516 17.82 36.14 26.75
C THR A 516 16.47 35.72 27.29
N ILE A 517 16.20 36.09 28.56
CA ILE A 517 14.96 35.81 29.26
C ILE A 517 14.25 37.14 29.53
N ASP A 518 13.01 37.27 29.07
CA ASP A 518 12.12 38.33 29.50
C ASP A 518 11.56 37.96 30.89
N HIS A 519 12.02 38.67 31.92
CA HIS A 519 11.62 38.44 33.30
C HIS A 519 10.18 38.85 33.62
N ILE A 520 9.51 39.61 32.75
CA ILE A 520 8.11 40.01 32.93
C ILE A 520 7.18 38.86 32.50
N THR A 521 7.44 38.29 31.33
CA THR A 521 6.64 37.20 30.75
C THR A 521 7.16 35.81 31.09
N ASN A 522 8.37 35.72 31.68
CA ASN A 522 9.08 34.49 32.00
C ASN A 522 9.29 33.58 30.77
N GLN A 523 9.68 34.19 29.66
CA GLN A 523 9.87 33.55 28.36
C GLN A 523 11.21 33.90 27.75
N THR A 524 11.73 33.02 26.90
CA THR A 524 12.88 33.32 26.04
C THR A 524 12.40 33.57 24.61
N LEU A 525 13.03 34.52 23.94
CA LEU A 525 12.56 35.07 22.67
C LEU A 525 13.58 34.77 21.55
N PHE A 526 13.06 34.61 20.33
CA PHE A 526 13.86 34.69 19.13
C PHE A 526 14.38 36.12 18.91
N ASN A 527 15.35 36.27 18.00
CA ASN A 527 15.87 37.56 17.52
C ASN A 527 14.83 38.53 16.92
N ASN A 528 13.58 38.12 16.72
CA ASN A 528 12.47 38.96 16.25
C ASN A 528 11.40 39.19 17.33
N ASP A 529 11.74 39.00 18.59
CA ASP A 529 10.88 39.17 19.76
C ASP A 529 9.68 38.19 19.86
N LYS A 530 9.61 37.18 18.99
CA LYS A 530 8.62 36.09 19.14
C LYS A 530 9.07 35.10 20.21
N VAL A 531 8.10 34.51 20.90
CA VAL A 531 8.33 33.51 21.95
C VAL A 531 8.96 32.25 21.36
N ALA A 532 10.12 31.86 21.89
CA ALA A 532 10.79 30.61 21.55
C ALA A 532 10.45 29.50 22.54
N GLU A 533 10.48 29.79 23.85
CA GLU A 533 10.20 28.80 24.90
C GLU A 533 9.87 29.48 26.25
N SER A 534 9.25 28.73 27.17
CA SER A 534 9.10 29.12 28.57
C SER A 534 10.42 29.03 29.32
N ALA A 535 10.75 30.05 30.12
CA ALA A 535 11.95 30.02 30.97
C ALA A 535 11.94 28.87 31.99
N SER A 536 10.77 28.30 32.30
CA SER A 536 10.65 27.12 33.17
C SER A 536 11.26 25.84 32.60
N LYS A 537 11.51 25.79 31.28
CA LYS A 537 12.13 24.65 30.59
C LYS A 537 13.66 24.77 30.52
N LEU A 538 14.20 25.93 30.89
CA LEU A 538 15.63 26.20 30.82
C LEU A 538 16.38 25.55 31.99
N THR A 539 17.59 25.11 31.71
CA THR A 539 18.52 24.56 32.69
C THR A 539 19.91 25.13 32.47
N THR A 540 20.74 25.08 33.52
CA THR A 540 22.17 25.37 33.46
C THR A 540 23.02 24.10 33.65
N GLU A 541 22.40 22.92 33.69
CA GLU A 541 23.10 21.64 33.89
C GLU A 541 24.03 21.29 32.73
N ARG A 542 23.58 21.57 31.50
CA ARG A 542 24.31 21.38 30.24
C ARG A 542 23.88 22.48 29.27
N SER A 543 24.79 22.99 28.48
CA SER A 543 24.57 23.99 27.44
C SER A 543 25.61 23.80 26.34
N PHE A 544 25.28 24.19 25.11
CA PHE A 544 26.19 24.13 23.99
C PHE A 544 26.93 25.46 23.83
N SER A 545 26.18 26.58 23.83
CA SER A 545 26.74 27.90 23.53
C SER A 545 27.22 28.64 24.78
N LYS A 546 26.34 28.87 25.76
CA LYS A 546 26.68 29.62 26.98
C LYS A 546 26.19 28.92 28.25
N ASN A 547 25.16 29.43 28.92
CA ASN A 547 24.77 29.01 30.26
C ASN A 547 23.43 28.27 30.29
N HIS A 548 22.56 28.50 29.32
CA HIS A 548 21.20 27.96 29.30
C HIS A 548 21.00 27.01 28.13
N SER A 549 20.18 25.99 28.34
CA SER A 549 19.61 25.14 27.29
C SER A 549 18.23 24.66 27.74
N ILE A 550 17.45 24.09 26.81
CA ILE A 550 16.19 23.42 27.15
C ILE A 550 16.50 22.01 27.65
N LYS A 551 15.88 21.59 28.76
CA LYS A 551 15.91 20.19 29.25
C LYS A 551 14.54 19.54 29.11
N LEU A 552 14.46 18.45 28.36
CA LEU A 552 13.26 17.63 28.24
C LEU A 552 13.48 16.25 28.87
N SER A 553 12.54 15.79 29.69
CA SER A 553 12.63 14.52 30.43
C SER A 553 11.49 13.58 30.08
N ALA A 554 11.56 12.30 30.46
CA ALA A 554 10.46 11.36 30.24
C ALA A 554 9.11 11.80 30.87
N LYS A 555 9.14 12.59 31.95
CA LYS A 555 7.93 13.14 32.61
C LYS A 555 7.41 14.41 31.94
N ASP A 556 8.27 15.08 31.18
CA ASP A 556 7.96 16.33 30.51
C ASP A 556 8.73 16.40 29.17
N PRO A 557 8.28 15.61 28.16
CA PRO A 557 9.10 15.28 27.01
C PRO A 557 8.98 16.26 25.85
N TYR A 558 8.15 17.30 25.94
CA TYR A 558 7.86 18.24 24.85
C TYR A 558 8.32 19.66 25.20
N SER A 559 8.88 20.36 24.22
CA SER A 559 9.01 21.82 24.26
C SER A 559 7.66 22.50 24.04
N SER A 560 7.58 23.80 24.26
CA SER A 560 6.43 24.58 23.82
C SER A 560 6.35 24.57 22.27
N PRO A 561 5.14 24.47 21.68
CA PRO A 561 4.98 24.54 20.25
C PRO A 561 5.13 25.98 19.75
N PHE A 562 5.98 26.18 18.76
CA PHE A 562 6.09 27.42 18.01
C PHE A 562 5.05 27.47 16.88
N VAL A 563 4.37 28.60 16.74
CA VAL A 563 3.32 28.86 15.74
C VAL A 563 3.72 30.06 14.89
N PHE A 564 3.38 30.02 13.60
CA PHE A 564 3.75 31.04 12.62
C PHE A 564 2.52 31.82 12.16
N ASP A 565 2.66 33.13 11.96
CA ASP A 565 1.53 34.00 11.57
C ASP A 565 1.39 34.14 10.04
N ASP A 566 2.39 33.71 9.26
CA ASP A 566 2.52 34.01 7.83
C ASP A 566 2.90 32.78 6.98
N ILE A 567 2.47 31.58 7.41
CA ILE A 567 2.76 30.29 6.74
C ILE A 567 2.39 30.31 5.25
N GLU A 568 1.30 30.98 4.87
CA GLU A 568 0.80 31.02 3.49
C GLU A 568 1.81 31.61 2.49
N LYS A 569 2.71 32.48 2.98
CA LYS A 569 3.78 33.12 2.18
C LYS A 569 5.05 32.25 2.11
N MET A 570 5.21 31.34 3.06
CA MET A 570 6.36 30.45 3.12
C MET A 570 6.19 29.29 2.13
N ARG A 571 7.31 28.76 1.66
CA ARG A 571 7.37 27.64 0.71
C ARG A 571 8.18 26.47 1.23
N TYR A 572 9.28 26.77 1.91
CA TYR A 572 10.19 25.78 2.42
C TYR A 572 10.73 26.23 3.77
N MET A 573 11.04 25.29 4.64
CA MET A 573 11.59 25.57 5.96
C MET A 573 12.77 24.64 6.23
N HIS A 574 13.79 25.18 6.90
CA HIS A 574 14.89 24.40 7.44
C HIS A 574 15.08 24.76 8.91
N ILE A 575 14.93 23.77 9.79
CA ILE A 575 15.07 23.90 11.23
C ILE A 575 16.30 23.11 11.64
N SER A 576 17.15 23.70 12.48
CA SER A 576 18.30 23.02 13.06
C SER A 576 18.47 23.38 14.52
N ILE A 577 18.91 22.43 15.34
CA ILE A 577 19.17 22.63 16.77
C ILE A 577 20.28 21.69 17.24
N TRP A 578 21.10 22.13 18.19
CA TRP A 578 22.06 21.26 18.86
C TRP A 578 21.36 20.47 19.96
N SER A 579 21.68 19.18 20.06
CA SER A 579 21.15 18.30 21.09
C SER A 579 22.22 17.42 21.74
N LEU A 580 22.05 17.17 23.03
CA LEU A 580 22.87 16.26 23.82
C LEU A 580 21.96 15.26 24.54
N GLY A 581 22.19 13.96 24.34
CA GLY A 581 21.35 12.92 24.92
C GLY A 581 21.60 11.54 24.34
N GLU A 582 20.69 10.61 24.63
CA GLU A 582 20.70 9.27 24.05
C GLU A 582 20.46 9.34 22.53
N GLU A 583 21.18 8.49 21.79
CA GLU A 583 21.12 8.44 20.33
C GLU A 583 19.68 8.21 19.83
N ASN A 584 19.26 8.97 18.82
CA ASN A 584 17.93 8.91 18.21
C ASN A 584 16.75 9.17 19.16
N LYS A 585 16.97 9.73 20.36
CA LYS A 585 15.90 10.08 21.30
C LYS A 585 15.41 11.52 21.20
N SER A 586 16.24 12.40 20.67
CA SER A 586 15.93 13.81 20.43
C SER A 586 15.35 14.01 19.03
N HIS A 587 14.20 14.70 18.94
CA HIS A 587 13.49 14.93 17.68
C HIS A 587 13.12 16.40 17.50
N ILE A 588 13.21 16.88 16.27
CA ILE A 588 12.49 18.07 15.80
C ILE A 588 11.20 17.57 15.15
N VAL A 589 10.06 18.13 15.54
CA VAL A 589 8.74 17.74 15.05
C VAL A 589 8.04 18.93 14.40
N ALA A 590 7.52 18.73 13.20
CA ALA A 590 6.60 19.64 12.52
C ALA A 590 5.24 18.95 12.36
N GLU A 591 4.21 19.51 12.96
CA GLU A 591 2.86 18.95 12.99
C GLU A 591 1.84 19.94 12.48
N GLY A 592 0.84 19.47 11.73
CA GLY A 592 -0.30 20.30 11.36
C GLY A 592 -1.54 19.53 10.92
N SER A 593 -2.50 20.26 10.37
CA SER A 593 -3.79 19.68 9.99
C SER A 593 -3.66 18.66 8.85
N ASN A 594 -4.70 17.83 8.66
CA ASN A 594 -4.79 16.81 7.60
C ASN A 594 -3.71 15.69 7.65
N ASN A 595 -3.26 15.29 8.85
CA ASN A 595 -2.19 14.31 9.06
C ASN A 595 -0.82 14.78 8.54
N PHE A 596 -0.57 16.10 8.51
CA PHE A 596 0.77 16.62 8.28
C PHE A 596 1.62 16.38 9.52
N TYR A 597 2.63 15.53 9.42
CA TYR A 597 3.51 15.20 10.53
C TYR A 597 4.88 14.77 10.00
N PHE A 598 5.92 15.51 10.39
CA PHE A 598 7.30 15.14 10.19
C PHE A 598 8.04 15.12 11.53
N SER A 599 8.91 14.14 11.72
CA SER A 599 9.79 14.03 12.89
C SER A 599 11.17 13.60 12.42
N SER A 600 12.20 14.31 12.87
CA SER A 600 13.58 14.01 12.52
C SER A 600 14.47 13.97 13.76
N SER A 601 15.16 12.85 13.94
CA SER A 601 16.33 12.71 14.82
C SER A 601 17.65 12.64 14.05
N LYS A 602 17.64 13.05 12.77
CA LYS A 602 18.79 12.89 11.88
C LYS A 602 19.87 13.92 12.21
N VAL A 603 21.10 13.43 12.39
CA VAL A 603 22.28 14.24 12.66
C VAL A 603 22.82 14.85 11.36
N GLU A 604 22.89 16.18 11.31
CA GLU A 604 23.52 16.96 10.24
C GLU A 604 25.05 17.06 10.46
N SER A 605 25.46 17.31 11.70
CA SER A 605 26.86 17.40 12.12
C SER A 605 26.99 17.09 13.60
N ASN A 606 28.18 16.75 14.07
CA ASN A 606 28.49 16.58 15.48
C ASN A 606 29.69 17.44 15.89
N ASP A 607 29.81 17.70 17.17
CA ASP A 607 31.01 18.31 17.75
C ASP A 607 31.87 17.24 18.46
N GLU A 608 33.04 17.66 18.95
CA GLU A 608 33.95 16.77 19.68
C GLU A 608 33.49 16.47 21.12
N THR A 609 32.49 17.21 21.63
CA THR A 609 32.03 17.11 23.03
C THR A 609 30.77 16.25 23.20
N GLY A 610 30.26 15.70 22.10
CA GLY A 610 29.12 14.78 22.07
C GLY A 610 27.78 15.43 21.73
N TRP A 611 27.75 16.74 21.46
CA TRP A 611 26.58 17.41 20.92
C TRP A 611 26.42 17.06 19.45
N VAL A 612 25.16 16.83 19.07
CA VAL A 612 24.76 16.54 17.69
C VAL A 612 23.80 17.61 17.21
N LYS A 613 24.06 18.13 16.01
CA LYS A 613 23.17 19.07 15.35
C LYS A 613 22.11 18.30 14.60
N LEU A 614 20.87 18.43 15.00
CA LEU A 614 19.71 17.83 14.34
C LEU A 614 19.16 18.80 13.30
N ALA A 615 18.56 18.25 12.24
CA ALA A 615 17.87 19.05 11.23
C ALA A 615 16.56 18.41 10.75
N LEU A 616 15.60 19.27 10.44
CA LEU A 616 14.34 18.93 9.77
C LEU A 616 14.09 19.98 8.68
N SER A 617 13.91 19.53 7.45
CA SER A 617 13.55 20.42 6.35
C SER A 617 12.34 19.90 5.60
N PHE A 618 11.45 20.78 5.17
CA PHE A 618 10.25 20.37 4.44
C PHE A 618 9.65 21.51 3.61
N TRP A 619 8.96 21.14 2.55
CA TRP A 619 8.10 22.05 1.79
C TRP A 619 6.75 22.21 2.48
N ILE A 620 6.23 23.43 2.49
CA ILE A 620 4.97 23.76 3.16
C ILE A 620 3.79 23.51 2.21
N PRO A 621 2.83 22.63 2.57
CA PRO A 621 1.58 22.50 1.84
C PRO A 621 0.80 23.81 1.76
N GLN A 622 0.46 24.25 0.53
CA GLN A 622 -0.32 25.48 0.28
C GLN A 622 -1.76 25.45 0.84
N ASN A 623 -2.19 24.33 1.40
CA ASN A 623 -3.53 24.15 1.97
C ASN A 623 -3.55 24.02 3.49
N LEU A 624 -2.42 24.23 4.17
CA LEU A 624 -2.36 24.47 5.61
C LEU A 624 -2.95 25.85 5.92
N ARG A 625 -3.79 25.96 6.95
CA ARG A 625 -4.26 27.26 7.45
C ARG A 625 -3.17 27.93 8.27
N VAL A 626 -3.27 29.25 8.42
CA VAL A 626 -2.32 30.09 9.18
C VAL A 626 -2.05 29.57 10.61
N ASP A 627 -3.03 28.95 11.27
CA ASP A 627 -2.85 28.44 12.65
C ASP A 627 -2.49 26.94 12.73
N ASP A 628 -2.25 26.29 11.58
CA ASP A 628 -2.17 24.83 11.54
C ASP A 628 -0.76 24.26 11.76
N LEU A 629 0.34 24.98 11.48
CA LEU A 629 1.69 24.42 11.62
C LEU A 629 2.28 24.72 13.00
N LYS A 630 2.70 23.66 13.69
CA LYS A 630 3.38 23.71 14.97
C LYS A 630 4.74 23.06 14.86
N ILE A 631 5.75 23.70 15.46
CA ILE A 631 7.09 23.12 15.56
C ILE A 631 7.47 22.99 17.02
N TYR A 632 7.93 21.80 17.41
CA TYR A 632 8.36 21.54 18.77
C TYR A 632 9.47 20.49 18.80
N LEU A 633 10.16 20.43 19.93
CA LEU A 633 11.19 19.45 20.24
C LEU A 633 10.57 18.35 21.09
N TYR A 634 10.99 17.12 20.84
CA TYR A 634 10.45 15.94 21.51
C TYR A 634 11.55 15.00 21.99
N ASN A 635 11.44 14.56 23.24
CA ASN A 635 12.22 13.49 23.83
C ASN A 635 11.42 12.18 23.86
N SER A 636 11.86 11.21 23.06
CA SER A 636 11.26 9.87 23.00
C SER A 636 11.91 8.84 23.93
N GLY A 637 12.93 9.23 24.69
CA GLY A 637 13.70 8.36 25.59
C GLY A 637 13.31 8.50 27.06
N ASP A 638 13.85 7.59 27.88
CA ASP A 638 13.64 7.58 29.33
C ASP A 638 14.59 8.56 30.06
N GLN A 639 15.71 8.92 29.43
CA GLN A 639 16.69 9.85 29.96
C GLN A 639 16.40 11.29 29.54
N SER A 640 16.94 12.26 30.28
CA SER A 640 16.81 13.67 29.88
C SER A 640 17.70 14.00 28.69
N VAL A 641 17.19 14.82 27.78
CA VAL A 641 17.93 15.37 26.64
C VAL A 641 17.98 16.88 26.75
N TYR A 642 19.04 17.47 26.20
CA TYR A 642 19.27 18.91 26.19
C TYR A 642 19.22 19.44 24.77
N PHE A 643 18.72 20.66 24.59
CA PHE A 643 18.60 21.32 23.30
C PHE A 643 19.06 22.77 23.38
N ASP A 644 19.88 23.21 22.43
CA ASP A 644 20.45 24.55 22.41
C ASP A 644 20.62 25.09 20.97
N ASP A 645 20.74 26.41 20.82
CA ASP A 645 20.96 27.10 19.55
C ASP A 645 19.93 26.74 18.46
N LEU A 646 18.64 26.94 18.77
CA LEU A 646 17.54 26.73 17.84
C LEU A 646 17.58 27.76 16.71
N LYS A 647 17.68 27.27 15.47
CA LYS A 647 17.66 28.06 14.25
C LYS A 647 16.55 27.60 13.32
N ILE A 648 15.72 28.53 12.86
CA ILE A 648 14.67 28.30 11.87
C ILE A 648 14.92 29.24 10.69
N ILE A 649 15.06 28.70 9.49
CA ILE A 649 15.20 29.47 8.25
C ILE A 649 13.92 29.25 7.44
N ASN A 650 13.12 30.30 7.26
CA ASN A 650 11.95 30.22 6.38
C ASN A 650 12.33 30.78 5.01
N TYR A 651 11.85 30.09 3.98
CA TYR A 651 12.08 30.47 2.59
C TYR A 651 10.76 30.84 1.94
N TYR A 652 10.76 31.98 1.27
CA TYR A 652 9.61 32.61 0.61
C TYR A 652 9.83 32.61 -0.89
N GLU A 653 8.72 32.45 -1.63
CA GLU A 653 8.74 32.68 -3.07
C GLU A 653 9.04 34.17 -3.33
N LYS A 654 10.05 34.48 -4.16
CA LYS A 654 10.26 35.87 -4.55
C LYS A 654 9.00 36.37 -5.27
N THR A 655 8.34 37.36 -4.69
CA THR A 655 7.42 38.21 -5.42
C THR A 655 8.25 39.02 -6.42
N GLU A 656 8.03 38.78 -7.72
CA GLU A 656 8.55 39.65 -8.79
C GLU A 656 8.08 41.10 -8.62
#